data_AF-A0A1H2ZEK7-F1
#
_entry.id   AF-A0A1H2ZEK7-F1
#
_cell.length_a   1.000
_cell.length_b   1.000
_cell.length_c   1.000
_cell.angle_alpha   90.00
_cell.angle_beta   90.00
_cell.angle_gamma   90.00
#
_symmetry.space_group_name_H-M   'P 1'
#
loop_
_entity.id
_entity.type
_entity.pdbx_description
1 polymer ?
#
loop_
_entity_poly.entity_id
_entity_poly.type
_entity_poly.pdbx_seq_one_letter_code
_entity_poly.pdbx_strand_id
1 'polypeptide(L)'
;MASADEIRELMRTEGAAIAENTQGFNAGRYDSVGDLEDYEDLKRAARSIKEDAIEDLPNLLDELTDTVESNGGTVYIADDAADANEYIREVADERAADRVVKSKSMTSEEIEVNEALEADGVDVVETDLGEWVLQVADEAPSHIVAPAIHKSRESIAELFNERFDPDEPLETAEELTHFAREKLGEQIADAEVGITGANFIAADTGTMALVTSEGNARKTVAATDTHVAVAGVEKVIPTVADLHPFIELIGRSGTGQDITSYVSLLTPPVDTPVVDFTDDETPLSEFDSDRDFHLVLIDNGRLEMRDDEQLRETLYCIRCSACSNSCANFQSVGGHAFGGETYSGGIATGWESGIEGLDVAEEFNDLCTGCTRCVNACPVGIDIPWINTVVRDRINRDKDAPGEWLVDGLTPDEEDDGAPLQKRFFGNFETVAKLGSATAPVSNWLADTGVSRQVMERVLGIDPRRDLPTFERETLVDWAAARDSVVDDPDRRAVLYPDLYTNHVQVERGKAAVKVLESLGVDVVVPSVPSSGRAPLSQGMVSTATDHAERVTEALDPHLKAGRDVVVIEPSDHAMFTREYERLLDESTFADIAANSYEVFEYVFGLLDNGAPVDALSTVEGAEIAYHSHCQQRTLGLEAHTVTVLEDCGYDVATSDVECCGMAGSFGYKSDYYELSMDVGDRLRAQLREDGVQDRPVVASGTSCLEQIDALLERQPSHPIELLAA
;
A
#
# COMPACT_ATOMS: atom_id res chain seq x y z
N MET A 1 15.01 11.62 -0.61
CA MET A 1 14.37 10.83 0.48
C MET A 1 13.93 11.75 1.59
N ALA A 2 12.65 11.71 1.95
CA ALA A 2 12.09 12.58 2.99
C ALA A 2 12.90 12.43 4.28
N SER A 3 13.41 13.54 4.80
CA SER A 3 14.27 13.49 5.98
C SER A 3 13.47 13.12 7.23
N ALA A 4 14.11 12.57 8.25
CA ALA A 4 13.46 12.30 9.53
C ALA A 4 12.82 13.56 10.16
N ASP A 5 13.38 14.74 9.90
CA ASP A 5 12.85 16.02 10.37
C ASP A 5 11.60 16.43 9.59
N GLU A 6 11.57 16.18 8.28
CA GLU A 6 10.44 16.42 7.39
C GLU A 6 9.26 15.51 7.70
N ILE A 7 9.50 14.20 7.91
CA ILE A 7 8.48 13.25 8.36
C ILE A 7 7.83 13.72 9.67
N ARG A 8 8.64 14.20 10.63
CA ARG A 8 8.12 14.73 11.91
C ARG A 8 7.28 15.99 11.70
N GLU A 9 7.70 16.87 10.80
CA GLU A 9 6.96 18.08 10.51
C GLU A 9 5.61 17.74 9.87
N LEU A 10 5.57 16.88 8.85
CA LEU A 10 4.35 16.45 8.18
C LEU A 10 3.37 15.74 9.12
N MET A 11 3.85 14.82 9.98
CA MET A 11 2.99 14.19 10.99
C MET A 11 2.37 15.24 11.94
N ARG A 12 3.13 16.28 12.28
CA ARG A 12 2.69 17.35 13.18
C ARG A 12 1.70 18.32 12.52
N THR A 13 1.88 18.62 11.23
CA THR A 13 1.08 19.64 10.51
C THR A 13 -0.13 19.03 9.81
N GLU A 14 0.01 17.85 9.23
CA GLU A 14 -0.98 17.24 8.34
C GLU A 14 -1.55 15.92 8.88
N GLY A 15 -0.75 15.18 9.68
CA GLY A 15 -1.03 13.80 10.06
C GLY A 15 -2.40 13.57 10.68
N ALA A 16 -2.90 14.50 11.50
CA ALA A 16 -4.23 14.40 12.11
C ALA A 16 -5.36 14.43 11.07
N ALA A 17 -5.31 15.36 10.12
CA ALA A 17 -6.32 15.49 9.07
C ALA A 17 -6.27 14.29 8.11
N ILE A 18 -5.06 13.85 7.74
CA ILE A 18 -4.87 12.66 6.91
C ILE A 18 -5.45 11.42 7.62
N ALA A 19 -5.12 11.21 8.90
CA ALA A 19 -5.59 10.08 9.68
C ALA A 19 -7.11 10.03 9.76
N GLU A 20 -7.76 11.15 10.09
CA GLU A 20 -9.22 11.25 10.20
C GLU A 20 -9.91 10.91 8.88
N ASN A 21 -9.49 11.56 7.79
CA ASN A 21 -10.12 11.40 6.48
C ASN A 21 -9.91 9.98 5.90
N THR A 22 -8.68 9.46 5.95
CA THR A 22 -8.37 8.12 5.42
C THR A 22 -9.04 6.99 6.21
N GLN A 23 -9.17 7.14 7.53
CA GLN A 23 -9.91 6.19 8.36
C GLN A 23 -11.41 6.26 8.07
N GLY A 24 -11.97 7.46 7.89
CA GLY A 24 -13.35 7.65 7.45
C GLY A 24 -13.65 6.96 6.12
N PHE A 25 -12.78 7.13 5.13
CA PHE A 25 -12.91 6.44 3.83
C PHE A 25 -12.83 4.91 3.95
N ASN A 26 -11.95 4.37 4.80
CA ASN A 26 -11.90 2.93 5.03
C ASN A 26 -13.13 2.38 5.71
N ALA A 27 -13.66 3.07 6.73
CA ALA A 27 -14.88 2.66 7.41
C ALA A 27 -16.04 2.60 6.40
N GLY A 28 -16.22 3.67 5.60
CA GLY A 28 -17.22 3.69 4.54
C GLY A 28 -17.00 2.59 3.49
N ARG A 29 -15.75 2.29 3.13
CA ARG A 29 -15.43 1.15 2.24
C ARG A 29 -15.91 -0.15 2.84
N TYR A 30 -15.58 -0.45 4.10
CA TYR A 30 -15.98 -1.71 4.74
C TYR A 30 -17.49 -1.89 4.77
N ASP A 31 -18.24 -0.83 5.09
CA ASP A 31 -19.69 -0.85 5.08
C ASP A 31 -20.22 -1.07 3.65
N SER A 32 -19.75 -0.26 2.70
CA SER A 32 -20.24 -0.28 1.32
C SER A 32 -19.90 -1.56 0.55
N VAL A 33 -18.70 -2.15 0.75
CA VAL A 33 -18.37 -3.43 0.10
C VAL A 33 -19.04 -4.62 0.80
N GLY A 34 -19.34 -4.52 2.10
CA GLY A 34 -20.04 -5.56 2.85
C GLY A 34 -21.46 -5.84 2.34
N ASP A 35 -22.10 -4.82 1.76
CA ASP A 35 -23.44 -4.92 1.16
C ASP A 35 -23.43 -5.43 -0.30
N LEU A 36 -22.26 -5.63 -0.91
CA LEU A 36 -22.11 -6.03 -2.31
C LEU A 36 -21.87 -7.54 -2.44
N GLU A 37 -22.92 -8.30 -2.79
CA GLU A 37 -22.89 -9.77 -2.83
C GLU A 37 -21.83 -10.35 -3.79
N ASP A 38 -21.55 -9.66 -4.90
CA ASP A 38 -20.65 -10.08 -5.98
C ASP A 38 -19.31 -9.33 -6.00
N TYR A 39 -18.88 -8.75 -4.87
CA TYR A 39 -17.66 -7.93 -4.77
C TYR A 39 -16.40 -8.63 -5.32
N GLU A 40 -16.14 -9.89 -4.93
CA GLU A 40 -14.95 -10.63 -5.41
C GLU A 40 -15.07 -11.03 -6.88
N ASP A 41 -16.29 -11.21 -7.41
CA ASP A 41 -16.52 -11.49 -8.83
C ASP A 41 -16.25 -10.24 -9.68
N LEU A 42 -16.70 -9.07 -9.19
CA LEU A 42 -16.43 -7.77 -9.81
C LEU A 42 -14.92 -7.45 -9.80
N LYS A 43 -14.20 -7.74 -8.71
CA LYS A 43 -12.74 -7.57 -8.65
C LYS A 43 -12.03 -8.43 -9.69
N ARG A 44 -12.43 -9.71 -9.83
CA ARG A 44 -11.88 -10.61 -10.85
C ARG A 44 -12.19 -10.13 -12.27
N ALA A 45 -13.39 -9.64 -12.51
CA ALA A 45 -13.77 -9.06 -13.81
C ALA A 45 -12.94 -7.80 -14.12
N ALA A 46 -12.84 -6.86 -13.17
CA ALA A 46 -12.05 -5.65 -13.31
C ALA A 46 -10.57 -5.95 -13.60
N ARG A 47 -9.98 -6.91 -12.87
CA ARG A 47 -8.61 -7.39 -13.12
C ARG A 47 -8.46 -7.93 -14.54
N SER A 48 -9.31 -8.88 -14.95
CA SER A 48 -9.25 -9.50 -16.28
C SER A 48 -9.33 -8.46 -17.39
N ILE A 49 -10.27 -7.51 -17.29
CA ILE A 49 -10.42 -6.45 -18.30
C ILE A 49 -9.15 -5.60 -18.40
N LYS A 50 -8.53 -5.25 -17.25
CA LYS A 50 -7.28 -4.49 -17.25
C LYS A 50 -6.11 -5.29 -17.80
N GLU A 51 -5.99 -6.57 -17.49
CA GLU A 51 -4.97 -7.45 -18.05
C GLU A 51 -5.10 -7.54 -19.57
N ASP A 52 -6.30 -7.87 -20.07
CA ASP A 52 -6.60 -7.99 -21.50
C ASP A 52 -6.37 -6.66 -22.24
N ALA A 53 -6.82 -5.55 -21.66
CA ALA A 53 -6.66 -4.22 -22.26
C ALA A 53 -5.20 -3.78 -22.36
N ILE A 54 -4.39 -4.04 -21.32
CA ILE A 54 -2.97 -3.71 -21.35
C ILE A 54 -2.21 -4.64 -22.29
N GLU A 55 -2.57 -5.93 -22.35
CA GLU A 55 -1.96 -6.85 -23.32
C GLU A 55 -2.25 -6.43 -24.77
N ASP A 56 -3.49 -6.04 -25.08
CA ASP A 56 -3.92 -5.64 -26.43
C ASP A 56 -3.79 -4.13 -26.72
N LEU A 57 -3.14 -3.38 -25.84
CA LEU A 57 -3.13 -1.92 -25.85
C LEU A 57 -2.82 -1.28 -27.22
N PRO A 58 -1.80 -1.71 -27.99
CA PRO A 58 -1.52 -1.12 -29.30
C PRO A 58 -2.71 -1.21 -30.28
N ASN A 59 -3.43 -2.34 -30.31
CA ASN A 59 -4.58 -2.50 -31.19
C ASN A 59 -5.77 -1.65 -30.69
N LEU A 60 -5.94 -1.53 -29.37
CA LEU A 60 -6.97 -0.66 -28.78
C LEU A 60 -6.71 0.81 -29.08
N LEU A 61 -5.45 1.25 -29.12
CA LEU A 61 -5.09 2.61 -29.50
C LEU A 61 -5.41 2.89 -30.98
N ASP A 62 -5.12 1.94 -31.87
CA ASP A 62 -5.49 2.04 -33.29
C ASP A 62 -7.03 2.12 -33.46
N GLU A 63 -7.78 1.23 -32.81
CA GLU A 63 -9.26 1.21 -32.86
C GLU A 63 -9.87 2.49 -32.28
N LEU A 64 -9.36 2.96 -31.15
CA LEU A 64 -9.82 4.20 -30.52
C LEU A 64 -9.56 5.41 -31.42
N THR A 65 -8.38 5.47 -32.06
CA THR A 65 -8.02 6.54 -32.99
C THR A 65 -9.01 6.60 -34.16
N ASP A 66 -9.20 5.48 -34.86
CA ASP A 66 -10.16 5.38 -35.98
C ASP A 66 -11.58 5.78 -35.53
N THR A 67 -11.99 5.35 -34.33
CA THR A 67 -13.32 5.60 -33.79
C THR A 67 -13.55 7.08 -33.46
N VAL A 68 -12.62 7.71 -32.72
CA VAL A 68 -12.73 9.13 -32.34
C VAL A 68 -12.66 10.03 -33.57
N GLU A 69 -11.77 9.75 -34.52
CA GLU A 69 -11.70 10.50 -35.79
C GLU A 69 -12.99 10.35 -36.61
N SER A 70 -13.60 9.16 -36.62
CA SER A 70 -14.88 8.94 -37.31
C SER A 70 -16.05 9.69 -36.67
N ASN A 71 -15.97 9.96 -35.36
CA ASN A 71 -16.93 10.80 -34.63
C ASN A 71 -16.70 12.30 -34.87
N GLY A 72 -15.60 12.70 -35.52
CA GLY A 72 -15.24 14.09 -35.77
C GLY A 72 -14.31 14.71 -34.73
N GLY A 73 -13.72 13.91 -33.84
CA GLY A 73 -12.66 14.33 -32.93
C GLY A 73 -11.26 14.25 -33.55
N THR A 74 -10.27 14.76 -32.83
CA THR A 74 -8.84 14.59 -33.15
C THR A 74 -8.17 13.76 -32.07
N VAL A 75 -7.31 12.81 -32.44
CA VAL A 75 -6.47 12.06 -31.48
C VAL A 75 -5.02 12.44 -31.66
N TYR A 76 -4.35 12.74 -30.56
CA TYR A 76 -2.91 12.94 -30.48
C TYR A 76 -2.34 11.94 -29.47
N ILE A 77 -1.38 11.12 -29.89
CA ILE A 77 -0.67 10.21 -28.99
C ILE A 77 0.72 10.80 -28.76
N ALA A 78 0.93 11.33 -27.56
CA ALA A 78 2.17 11.96 -27.15
C ALA A 78 3.15 10.93 -26.57
N ASP A 79 4.42 11.07 -26.96
CA ASP A 79 5.50 10.21 -26.48
C ASP A 79 5.82 10.49 -24.99
N ASP A 80 5.85 11.78 -24.60
CA ASP A 80 6.21 12.24 -23.26
C ASP A 80 5.46 13.52 -22.84
N ALA A 81 5.75 14.01 -21.64
CA ALA A 81 5.16 15.24 -21.10
C ALA A 81 5.43 16.49 -21.96
N ALA A 82 6.62 16.61 -22.55
CA ALA A 82 6.97 17.78 -23.36
C ALA A 82 6.20 17.80 -24.67
N ASP A 83 6.07 16.64 -25.32
CA ASP A 83 5.29 16.44 -26.55
C ASP A 83 3.80 16.71 -26.33
N ALA A 84 3.23 16.19 -25.24
CA ALA A 84 1.84 16.44 -24.88
C ALA A 84 1.57 17.93 -24.66
N ASN A 85 2.46 18.62 -23.93
CA ASN A 85 2.34 20.05 -23.68
C ASN A 85 2.54 20.91 -24.92
N GLU A 86 3.42 20.52 -25.85
CA GLU A 86 3.57 21.21 -27.13
C GLU A 86 2.24 21.20 -27.89
N TYR A 87 1.60 20.05 -28.01
CA TYR A 87 0.30 19.92 -28.66
C TYR A 87 -0.81 20.71 -27.95
N ILE A 88 -0.91 20.62 -26.62
CA ILE A 88 -1.95 21.34 -25.85
C ILE A 88 -1.79 22.85 -25.99
N ARG A 89 -0.55 23.37 -25.98
CA ARG A 89 -0.27 24.79 -26.24
C ARG A 89 -0.66 25.21 -27.64
N GLU A 90 -0.40 24.39 -28.66
CA GLU A 90 -0.84 24.66 -30.03
C GLU A 90 -2.36 24.78 -30.10
N VAL A 91 -3.11 23.88 -29.47
CA VAL A 91 -4.58 23.96 -29.42
C VAL A 91 -5.05 25.24 -28.72
N ALA A 92 -4.42 25.61 -27.60
CA ALA A 92 -4.76 26.85 -26.88
C ALA A 92 -4.47 28.11 -27.71
N ASP A 93 -3.32 28.17 -28.40
CA ASP A 93 -2.93 29.30 -29.27
C ASP A 93 -3.85 29.42 -30.51
N GLU A 94 -4.21 28.29 -31.13
CA GLU A 94 -5.16 28.27 -32.26
C GLU A 94 -6.53 28.83 -31.88
N ARG A 95 -6.92 28.66 -30.61
CA ARG A 95 -8.16 29.22 -30.05
C ARG A 95 -8.02 30.64 -29.52
N ALA A 96 -6.80 31.19 -29.51
CA ALA A 96 -6.48 32.44 -28.85
C ALA A 96 -7.05 32.47 -27.41
N ALA A 97 -6.88 31.36 -26.69
CA ALA A 97 -7.42 31.20 -25.35
C ALA A 97 -6.71 32.16 -24.38
N ASP A 98 -7.47 33.06 -23.76
CA ASP A 98 -6.99 33.87 -22.65
C ASP A 98 -7.16 33.08 -21.32
N ARG A 99 -8.16 32.19 -21.26
CA ARG A 99 -8.44 31.32 -20.12
C ARG A 99 -8.71 29.87 -20.52
N VAL A 100 -8.12 28.97 -19.73
CA VAL A 100 -8.36 27.53 -19.77
C VAL A 100 -8.94 27.09 -18.43
N VAL A 101 -10.02 26.31 -18.46
CA VAL A 101 -10.55 25.67 -17.25
C VAL A 101 -10.31 24.18 -17.29
N LYS A 102 -9.77 23.63 -16.20
CA LYS A 102 -9.41 22.21 -16.11
C LYS A 102 -10.23 21.52 -15.04
N SER A 103 -10.77 20.35 -15.36
CA SER A 103 -11.24 19.42 -14.33
C SER A 103 -10.06 18.56 -13.87
N LYS A 104 -9.96 18.31 -12.56
CA LYS A 104 -8.95 17.44 -11.96
C LYS A 104 -8.59 16.24 -12.83
N SER A 105 -7.30 16.08 -13.10
CA SER A 105 -6.74 14.91 -13.77
C SER A 105 -5.30 14.69 -13.34
N MET A 106 -5.02 13.51 -12.79
CA MET A 106 -3.66 13.14 -12.41
C MET A 106 -2.70 13.18 -13.60
N THR A 107 -3.18 12.86 -14.81
CA THR A 107 -2.34 12.86 -16.02
C THR A 107 -1.98 14.27 -16.47
N SER A 108 -2.82 15.26 -16.20
CA SER A 108 -2.44 16.66 -16.47
C SER A 108 -1.55 17.27 -15.38
N GLU A 109 -1.60 16.75 -14.15
CA GLU A 109 -0.59 17.07 -13.12
C GLU A 109 0.76 16.44 -13.49
N GLU A 110 0.75 15.17 -13.93
CA GLU A 110 1.94 14.42 -14.36
C GLU A 110 2.76 15.14 -15.43
N ILE A 111 2.11 15.91 -16.30
CA ILE A 111 2.79 16.66 -17.36
C ILE A 111 2.87 18.16 -17.06
N GLU A 112 2.47 18.62 -15.86
CA GLU A 112 2.54 20.05 -15.50
C GLU A 112 1.81 20.97 -16.51
N VAL A 113 0.59 20.59 -16.94
CA VAL A 113 -0.16 21.35 -17.97
C VAL A 113 -0.39 22.80 -17.56
N ASN A 114 -0.61 23.04 -16.25
CA ASN A 114 -0.93 24.35 -15.73
C ASN A 114 0.28 25.28 -15.93
N GLU A 115 1.43 24.88 -15.43
CA GLU A 115 2.72 25.58 -15.57
C GLU A 115 3.06 25.79 -17.04
N ALA A 116 2.79 24.77 -17.87
CA ALA A 116 3.08 24.80 -19.28
C ALA A 116 2.31 25.90 -20.03
N LEU A 117 1.02 26.05 -19.75
CA LEU A 117 0.13 27.05 -20.35
C LEU A 117 0.30 28.44 -19.72
N GLU A 118 0.52 28.50 -18.40
CA GLU A 118 0.78 29.76 -17.68
C GLU A 118 2.07 30.44 -18.17
N ALA A 119 3.08 29.66 -18.56
CA ALA A 119 4.30 30.17 -19.16
C ALA A 119 4.07 30.95 -20.47
N ASP A 120 2.98 30.63 -21.19
CA ASP A 120 2.54 31.31 -22.41
C ASP A 120 1.54 32.45 -22.15
N GLY A 121 1.21 32.69 -20.87
CA GLY A 121 0.35 33.78 -20.43
C GLY A 121 -1.14 33.44 -20.40
N VAL A 122 -1.50 32.16 -20.49
CA VAL A 122 -2.87 31.66 -20.36
C VAL A 122 -3.25 31.56 -18.88
N ASP A 123 -4.43 32.05 -18.50
CA ASP A 123 -4.98 31.89 -17.15
C ASP A 123 -5.59 30.49 -17.00
N VAL A 124 -4.91 29.59 -16.28
CA VAL A 124 -5.39 28.22 -16.06
C VAL A 124 -6.11 28.14 -14.71
N VAL A 125 -7.32 27.62 -14.71
CA VAL A 125 -8.16 27.53 -13.51
C VAL A 125 -8.59 26.09 -13.25
N GLU A 126 -8.25 25.59 -12.07
CA GLU A 126 -8.78 24.32 -11.57
C GLU A 126 -10.25 24.46 -11.17
N THR A 127 -11.08 23.54 -11.65
CA THR A 127 -12.53 23.54 -11.39
C THR A 127 -12.97 22.53 -10.35
N ASP A 128 -12.08 21.63 -9.94
CA ASP A 128 -12.27 20.76 -8.77
C ASP A 128 -12.04 21.58 -7.51
N LEU A 129 -12.92 21.48 -6.52
CA LEU A 129 -12.82 22.28 -5.31
C LEU A 129 -11.52 22.01 -4.55
N GLY A 130 -11.10 20.74 -4.49
CA GLY A 130 -9.87 20.35 -3.81
C GLY A 130 -8.65 20.93 -4.52
N GLU A 131 -8.56 20.75 -5.84
CA GLU A 131 -7.45 21.31 -6.63
C GLU A 131 -7.46 22.84 -6.62
N TRP A 132 -8.62 23.49 -6.69
CA TRP A 132 -8.72 24.94 -6.61
C TRP A 132 -8.27 25.49 -5.25
N VAL A 133 -8.59 24.80 -4.16
CA VAL A 133 -8.07 25.14 -2.83
C VAL A 133 -6.54 25.09 -2.81
N LEU A 134 -5.93 24.09 -3.45
CA LEU A 134 -4.49 23.96 -3.54
C LEU A 134 -3.86 25.01 -4.44
N GLN A 135 -4.47 25.30 -5.60
CA GLN A 135 -4.06 26.38 -6.50
C GLN A 135 -4.09 27.74 -5.79
N VAL A 136 -5.10 28.00 -4.96
CA VAL A 136 -5.18 29.21 -4.13
C VAL A 136 -4.12 29.23 -3.02
N ALA A 137 -3.75 28.06 -2.50
CA ALA A 137 -2.74 27.90 -1.45
C ALA A 137 -1.30 27.89 -1.96
N ASP A 138 -1.08 27.66 -3.27
CA ASP A 138 0.24 27.39 -3.86
C ASP A 138 0.88 26.12 -3.24
N GLU A 139 0.10 25.03 -3.19
CA GLU A 139 0.48 23.76 -2.58
C GLU A 139 0.24 22.57 -3.51
N ALA A 140 1.03 21.50 -3.35
CA ALA A 140 0.88 20.25 -4.10
C ALA A 140 -0.26 19.36 -3.53
N PRO A 141 -0.81 18.44 -4.34
CA PRO A 141 -1.80 17.48 -3.86
C PRO A 141 -1.17 16.38 -3.00
N SER A 142 -1.80 16.05 -1.87
CA SER A 142 -1.30 14.99 -0.98
C SER A 142 -2.03 13.65 -1.13
N HIS A 143 -3.02 13.54 -2.02
CA HIS A 143 -3.78 12.31 -2.21
C HIS A 143 -4.56 12.22 -3.54
N ILE A 144 -4.48 11.06 -4.21
CA ILE A 144 -5.00 10.84 -5.58
C ILE A 144 -6.50 11.18 -5.73
N VAL A 145 -7.36 10.82 -4.78
CA VAL A 145 -8.82 11.07 -4.89
C VAL A 145 -9.25 12.37 -4.21
N ALA A 146 -8.52 12.83 -3.20
CA ALA A 146 -8.90 13.95 -2.34
C ALA A 146 -7.66 14.85 -2.15
N PRO A 147 -7.34 15.71 -3.13
CA PRO A 147 -6.01 16.34 -3.24
C PRO A 147 -5.65 17.18 -2.00
N ALA A 148 -6.63 17.91 -1.45
CA ALA A 148 -6.49 18.71 -0.23
C ALA A 148 -6.77 17.94 1.08
N ILE A 149 -6.61 16.60 1.13
CA ILE A 149 -6.93 15.78 2.32
C ILE A 149 -6.18 16.19 3.59
N HIS A 150 -5.04 16.86 3.42
CA HIS A 150 -4.19 17.36 4.51
C HIS A 150 -4.70 18.67 5.12
N LYS A 151 -5.65 19.36 4.48
CA LYS A 151 -6.23 20.61 4.99
C LYS A 151 -7.52 20.37 5.77
N SER A 152 -7.60 20.97 6.96
CA SER A 152 -8.86 21.04 7.71
C SER A 152 -9.80 22.10 7.12
N ARG A 153 -11.09 21.98 7.41
CA ARG A 153 -12.09 22.99 7.05
C ARG A 153 -11.71 24.38 7.60
N GLU A 154 -11.23 24.43 8.83
CA GLU A 154 -10.80 25.67 9.49
C GLU A 154 -9.62 26.31 8.74
N SER A 155 -8.64 25.52 8.29
CA SER A 155 -7.51 26.02 7.49
C SER A 155 -7.96 26.56 6.13
N ILE A 156 -8.92 25.90 5.47
CA ILE A 156 -9.50 26.39 4.21
C ILE A 156 -10.26 27.70 4.42
N ALA A 157 -11.01 27.81 5.53
CA ALA A 157 -11.69 29.05 5.89
C ALA A 157 -10.71 30.21 6.11
N GLU A 158 -9.63 29.99 6.87
CA GLU A 158 -8.58 30.98 7.07
C GLU A 158 -7.97 31.43 5.73
N LEU A 159 -7.62 30.48 4.86
CA LEU A 159 -7.08 30.74 3.52
C LEU A 159 -8.01 31.61 2.68
N PHE A 160 -9.29 31.26 2.58
CA PHE A 160 -10.24 32.01 1.75
C PHE A 160 -10.50 33.41 2.30
N ASN A 161 -10.65 33.54 3.62
CA ASN A 161 -10.86 34.84 4.25
C ASN A 161 -9.65 35.76 4.07
N GLU A 162 -8.42 35.24 4.19
CA GLU A 162 -7.20 36.01 3.98
C GLU A 162 -7.01 36.39 2.51
N ARG A 163 -7.27 35.46 1.59
CA ARG A 163 -7.00 35.65 0.17
C ARG A 163 -8.00 36.56 -0.51
N PHE A 164 -9.28 36.41 -0.19
CA PHE A 164 -10.38 37.04 -0.91
C PHE A 164 -11.08 38.18 -0.16
N ASP A 165 -10.82 38.35 1.15
CA ASP A 165 -11.41 39.40 2.00
C ASP A 165 -12.93 39.56 1.78
N PRO A 166 -13.74 38.49 1.99
CA PRO A 166 -15.18 38.53 1.74
C PRO A 166 -15.89 39.47 2.73
N ASP A 167 -17.06 40.00 2.32
CA ASP A 167 -17.84 40.94 3.13
C ASP A 167 -18.22 40.39 4.52
N GLU A 168 -18.46 39.08 4.60
CA GLU A 168 -18.65 38.33 5.85
C GLU A 168 -17.67 37.15 5.90
N PRO A 169 -17.03 36.88 7.05
CA PRO A 169 -16.12 35.75 7.19
C PRO A 169 -16.81 34.41 6.90
N LEU A 170 -16.17 33.57 6.09
CA LEU A 170 -16.62 32.21 5.79
C LEU A 170 -16.19 31.28 6.93
N GLU A 171 -17.11 30.50 7.51
CA GLU A 171 -16.81 29.62 8.66
C GLU A 171 -17.24 28.16 8.43
N THR A 172 -18.32 27.94 7.68
CA THR A 172 -18.92 26.62 7.49
C THR A 172 -18.57 26.02 6.13
N ALA A 173 -18.64 24.69 6.02
CA ALA A 173 -18.41 24.00 4.74
C ALA A 173 -19.43 24.45 3.66
N GLU A 174 -20.67 24.75 4.06
CA GLU A 174 -21.70 25.25 3.14
C GLU A 174 -21.35 26.64 2.60
N GLU A 175 -20.88 27.56 3.46
CA GLU A 175 -20.43 28.89 3.04
C GLU A 175 -19.21 28.83 2.13
N LEU A 176 -18.19 28.02 2.49
CA LEU A 176 -16.99 27.85 1.69
C LEU A 176 -17.29 27.27 0.30
N THR A 177 -18.11 26.23 0.24
CA THR A 177 -18.51 25.60 -1.04
C THR A 177 -19.40 26.51 -1.87
N HIS A 178 -20.28 27.30 -1.25
CA HIS A 178 -21.08 28.30 -1.97
C HIS A 178 -20.20 29.40 -2.56
N PHE A 179 -19.27 29.93 -1.79
CA PHE A 179 -18.32 30.94 -2.23
C PHE A 179 -17.47 30.45 -3.41
N ALA A 180 -16.87 29.26 -3.28
CA ALA A 180 -16.09 28.64 -4.34
C ALA A 180 -16.93 28.43 -5.61
N ARG A 181 -18.17 27.96 -5.45
CA ARG A 181 -19.10 27.76 -6.57
C ARG A 181 -19.41 29.06 -7.33
N GLU A 182 -19.60 30.18 -6.64
CA GLU A 182 -19.83 31.48 -7.29
C GLU A 182 -18.59 31.92 -8.07
N LYS A 183 -17.40 31.82 -7.47
CA LYS A 183 -16.13 32.19 -8.12
C LYS A 183 -15.80 31.32 -9.33
N LEU A 184 -15.82 30.01 -9.18
CA LEU A 184 -15.57 29.06 -10.26
C LEU A 184 -16.64 29.17 -11.35
N GLY A 185 -17.88 29.50 -10.99
CA GLY A 185 -18.96 29.70 -11.96
C GLY A 185 -18.68 30.83 -12.95
N GLU A 186 -18.16 31.96 -12.47
CA GLU A 186 -17.73 33.08 -13.32
C GLU A 186 -16.55 32.66 -14.22
N GLN A 187 -15.56 31.98 -13.65
CA GLN A 187 -14.36 31.57 -14.40
C GLN A 187 -14.65 30.54 -15.49
N ILE A 188 -15.56 29.59 -15.23
CA ILE A 188 -15.98 28.58 -16.21
C ILE A 188 -16.79 29.19 -17.36
N ALA A 189 -17.62 30.20 -17.09
CA ALA A 189 -18.42 30.85 -18.12
C ALA A 189 -17.56 31.66 -19.11
N ASP A 190 -16.40 32.15 -18.65
CA ASP A 190 -15.50 33.02 -19.42
C ASP A 190 -14.37 32.24 -20.12
N ALA A 191 -14.37 30.90 -20.13
CA ALA A 191 -13.24 30.11 -20.63
C ALA A 191 -13.42 29.68 -22.09
N GLU A 192 -12.34 29.75 -22.88
CA GLU A 192 -12.36 29.34 -24.30
C GLU A 192 -12.13 27.83 -24.48
N VAL A 193 -11.33 27.23 -23.60
CA VAL A 193 -10.93 25.82 -23.68
C VAL A 193 -11.19 25.12 -22.35
N GLY A 194 -11.85 23.96 -22.43
CA GLY A 194 -12.08 23.08 -21.30
C GLY A 194 -11.15 21.87 -21.38
N ILE A 195 -10.37 21.62 -20.33
CA ILE A 195 -9.53 20.43 -20.22
C ILE A 195 -10.14 19.45 -19.22
N THR A 196 -10.23 18.16 -19.57
CA THR A 196 -10.61 17.11 -18.62
C THR A 196 -9.63 15.95 -18.61
N GLY A 197 -9.67 15.15 -17.55
CA GLY A 197 -9.08 13.81 -17.56
C GLY A 197 -9.97 12.77 -18.24
N ALA A 198 -9.66 11.50 -18.00
CA ALA A 198 -10.57 10.37 -18.17
C ALA A 198 -10.28 9.28 -17.11
N ASN A 199 -11.32 8.70 -16.51
CA ASN A 199 -11.14 7.49 -15.70
C ASN A 199 -10.92 6.28 -16.62
N PHE A 200 -11.68 6.21 -17.72
CA PHE A 200 -11.60 5.19 -18.76
C PHE A 200 -12.05 5.75 -20.11
N ILE A 201 -11.59 5.15 -21.19
CA ILE A 201 -12.01 5.45 -22.57
C ILE A 201 -12.29 4.14 -23.29
N ALA A 202 -13.49 3.97 -23.82
CA ALA A 202 -13.87 2.79 -24.58
C ALA A 202 -13.41 2.91 -26.05
N ALA A 203 -12.64 1.95 -26.53
CA ALA A 203 -12.11 1.96 -27.90
C ALA A 203 -13.22 1.84 -28.96
N ASP A 204 -14.23 1.00 -28.71
CA ASP A 204 -15.32 0.69 -29.67
C ASP A 204 -16.24 1.87 -30.02
N THR A 205 -16.38 2.85 -29.11
CA THR A 205 -17.26 4.01 -29.32
C THR A 205 -16.58 5.36 -29.16
N GLY A 206 -15.36 5.41 -28.60
CA GLY A 206 -14.73 6.65 -28.15
C GLY A 206 -15.40 7.27 -26.92
N THR A 207 -16.26 6.52 -26.21
CA THR A 207 -16.94 7.01 -25.00
C THR A 207 -15.95 7.12 -23.85
N MET A 208 -15.89 8.30 -23.25
CA MET A 208 -15.14 8.57 -22.03
C MET A 208 -16.03 8.42 -20.79
N ALA A 209 -15.45 7.87 -19.73
CA ALA A 209 -16.07 7.81 -18.41
C ALA A 209 -15.36 8.77 -17.44
N LEU A 210 -16.15 9.63 -16.80
CA LEU A 210 -15.71 10.57 -15.77
C LEU A 210 -16.48 10.30 -14.47
N VAL A 211 -15.73 10.07 -13.40
CA VAL A 211 -16.24 9.78 -12.07
C VAL A 211 -15.85 10.94 -11.16
N THR A 212 -16.83 11.75 -10.75
CA THR A 212 -16.57 12.98 -9.99
C THR A 212 -17.47 13.08 -8.76
N SER A 213 -16.94 13.69 -7.70
CA SER A 213 -17.69 14.05 -6.49
C SER A 213 -18.56 15.29 -6.69
N GLU A 214 -18.28 16.07 -7.74
CA GLU A 214 -18.97 17.30 -8.08
C GLU A 214 -19.22 17.44 -9.58
N GLY A 215 -20.05 18.41 -9.98
CA GLY A 215 -20.50 18.56 -11.37
C GLY A 215 -19.57 19.38 -12.27
N ASN A 216 -18.34 19.64 -11.83
CA ASN A 216 -17.35 20.50 -12.48
C ASN A 216 -16.95 20.00 -13.88
N ALA A 217 -16.53 18.73 -14.02
CA ALA A 217 -16.06 18.20 -15.30
C ALA A 217 -17.12 18.31 -16.41
N ARG A 218 -18.39 18.04 -16.08
CA ARG A 218 -19.50 18.24 -17.03
C ARG A 218 -19.66 19.71 -17.43
N LYS A 219 -19.45 20.65 -16.51
CA LYS A 219 -19.51 22.09 -16.82
C LYS A 219 -18.32 22.51 -17.69
N THR A 220 -17.11 22.05 -17.38
CA THR A 220 -15.91 22.24 -18.19
C THR A 220 -16.15 21.82 -19.64
N VAL A 221 -16.77 20.65 -19.83
CA VAL A 221 -17.15 20.19 -21.18
C VAL A 221 -18.29 21.02 -21.75
N ALA A 222 -19.37 21.33 -21.02
CA ALA A 222 -20.55 21.97 -21.61
C ALA A 222 -20.42 23.49 -21.86
N ALA A 223 -19.52 24.16 -21.16
CA ALA A 223 -19.37 25.62 -21.20
C ALA A 223 -18.34 26.11 -22.22
N THR A 224 -17.55 25.24 -22.83
CA THR A 224 -16.42 25.60 -23.70
C THR A 224 -16.62 25.10 -25.12
N ASP A 225 -16.18 25.85 -26.14
CA ASP A 225 -16.31 25.43 -27.54
C ASP A 225 -15.31 24.33 -27.91
N THR A 226 -14.14 24.34 -27.24
CA THR A 226 -13.05 23.38 -27.43
C THR A 226 -12.84 22.53 -26.19
N HIS A 227 -12.93 21.21 -26.33
CA HIS A 227 -12.67 20.25 -25.25
C HIS A 227 -11.40 19.45 -25.53
N VAL A 228 -10.43 19.52 -24.62
CA VAL A 228 -9.24 18.68 -24.63
C VAL A 228 -9.34 17.64 -23.52
N ALA A 229 -9.35 16.36 -23.87
CA ALA A 229 -9.28 15.25 -22.94
C ALA A 229 -7.85 14.73 -22.83
N VAL A 230 -7.26 14.75 -21.64
CA VAL A 230 -5.89 14.29 -21.38
C VAL A 230 -5.93 13.00 -20.57
N ALA A 231 -5.39 11.91 -21.11
CA ALA A 231 -5.39 10.61 -20.44
C ALA A 231 -4.12 9.81 -20.78
N GLY A 232 -3.67 8.97 -19.87
CA GLY A 232 -2.63 8.00 -20.20
C GLY A 232 -3.19 6.88 -21.10
N VAL A 233 -2.33 6.29 -21.94
CA VAL A 233 -2.72 5.19 -22.84
C VAL A 233 -3.31 3.99 -22.08
N GLU A 234 -2.92 3.79 -20.81
CA GLU A 234 -3.42 2.70 -19.98
C GLU A 234 -4.91 2.83 -19.61
N LYS A 235 -5.53 3.98 -19.86
CA LYS A 235 -6.95 4.24 -19.54
C LYS A 235 -7.90 3.62 -20.57
N VAL A 236 -7.40 3.17 -21.71
CA VAL A 236 -8.21 2.60 -22.78
C VAL A 236 -8.68 1.19 -22.39
N ILE A 237 -9.96 0.92 -22.63
CA ILE A 237 -10.60 -0.39 -22.46
C ILE A 237 -11.34 -0.79 -23.74
N PRO A 238 -11.64 -2.08 -23.97
CA PRO A 238 -12.19 -2.53 -25.25
C PRO A 238 -13.57 -1.92 -25.54
N THR A 239 -14.52 -2.05 -24.61
CA THR A 239 -15.91 -1.65 -24.85
C THR A 239 -16.52 -0.84 -23.73
N VAL A 240 -17.57 -0.06 -24.04
CA VAL A 240 -18.37 0.65 -23.02
C VAL A 240 -18.98 -0.31 -21.99
N ALA A 241 -19.30 -1.54 -22.39
CA ALA A 241 -19.87 -2.53 -21.48
C ALA A 241 -18.87 -2.95 -20.38
N ASP A 242 -17.56 -2.85 -20.64
CA ASP A 242 -16.50 -3.19 -19.71
C ASP A 242 -16.34 -2.16 -18.57
N LEU A 243 -17.06 -1.02 -18.63
CA LEU A 243 -17.10 -0.03 -17.55
C LEU A 243 -17.80 -0.52 -16.28
N HIS A 244 -18.72 -1.48 -16.40
CA HIS A 244 -19.58 -1.93 -15.31
C HIS A 244 -18.82 -2.24 -14.01
N PRO A 245 -17.85 -3.17 -13.98
CA PRO A 245 -17.15 -3.49 -12.74
C PRO A 245 -16.37 -2.30 -12.16
N PHE A 246 -15.83 -1.41 -13.00
CA PHE A 246 -15.10 -0.25 -12.51
C PHE A 246 -16.00 0.78 -11.84
N ILE A 247 -17.20 1.02 -12.39
CA ILE A 247 -18.18 1.94 -11.81
C ILE A 247 -18.65 1.44 -10.43
N GLU A 248 -18.91 0.13 -10.31
CA GLU A 248 -19.32 -0.49 -9.03
C GLU A 248 -18.20 -0.45 -7.97
N LEU A 249 -16.93 -0.54 -8.39
CA LEU A 249 -15.81 -0.67 -7.46
C LEU A 249 -15.17 0.67 -7.07
N ILE A 250 -15.06 1.64 -7.98
CA ILE A 250 -14.18 2.82 -7.78
C ILE A 250 -14.61 3.69 -6.58
N GLY A 251 -15.90 4.00 -6.47
CA GLY A 251 -16.46 4.80 -5.38
C GLY A 251 -16.41 4.05 -4.05
N ARG A 252 -16.81 2.77 -4.05
CA ARG A 252 -16.81 1.92 -2.85
C ARG A 252 -15.40 1.74 -2.29
N SER A 253 -14.43 1.52 -3.17
CA SER A 253 -13.04 1.27 -2.78
C SER A 253 -12.35 2.54 -2.28
N GLY A 254 -12.62 3.69 -2.92
CA GLY A 254 -11.89 4.92 -2.63
C GLY A 254 -12.47 5.76 -1.51
N THR A 255 -13.76 6.06 -1.58
CA THR A 255 -14.43 7.00 -0.66
C THR A 255 -15.52 6.36 0.17
N GLY A 256 -15.78 5.05 -0.01
CA GLY A 256 -16.85 4.33 0.68
C GLY A 256 -18.25 4.66 0.17
N GLN A 257 -18.36 5.19 -1.05
CA GLN A 257 -19.64 5.57 -1.65
C GLN A 257 -20.09 4.47 -2.62
N ASP A 258 -21.34 4.02 -2.50
CA ASP A 258 -21.94 3.02 -3.40
C ASP A 258 -21.78 3.38 -4.88
N ILE A 259 -21.95 4.66 -5.18
CA ILE A 259 -21.59 5.32 -6.44
C ILE A 259 -21.20 6.76 -6.10
N THR A 260 -20.29 7.35 -6.85
CA THR A 260 -19.94 8.77 -6.67
C THR A 260 -21.11 9.68 -7.04
N SER A 261 -21.05 10.95 -6.62
CA SER A 261 -22.11 11.93 -6.90
C SER A 261 -22.47 12.05 -8.38
N TYR A 262 -21.47 11.92 -9.26
CA TYR A 262 -21.64 11.95 -10.72
C TYR A 262 -20.82 10.85 -11.39
N VAL A 263 -21.45 10.17 -12.33
CA VAL A 263 -20.81 9.32 -13.34
C VAL A 263 -21.27 9.83 -14.69
N SER A 264 -20.37 10.48 -15.42
CA SER A 264 -20.65 11.06 -16.73
C SER A 264 -20.05 10.17 -17.81
N LEU A 265 -20.90 9.64 -18.69
CA LEU A 265 -20.50 8.98 -19.92
C LEU A 265 -20.76 9.94 -21.07
N LEU A 266 -19.69 10.30 -21.78
CA LEU A 266 -19.73 11.26 -22.88
C LEU A 266 -19.06 10.60 -24.08
N THR A 267 -19.64 10.75 -25.27
CA THR A 267 -18.98 10.39 -26.53
C THR A 267 -18.67 11.68 -27.26
N PRO A 268 -17.43 12.20 -27.14
CA PRO A 268 -17.07 13.45 -27.79
C PRO A 268 -16.78 13.26 -29.30
N PRO A 269 -16.90 14.33 -30.11
CA PRO A 269 -17.48 15.62 -29.77
C PRO A 269 -18.96 15.49 -29.37
N VAL A 270 -19.40 16.23 -28.34
CA VAL A 270 -20.79 16.11 -27.86
C VAL A 270 -21.74 17.02 -28.65
N ASP A 271 -22.92 16.51 -29.00
CA ASP A 271 -23.94 17.24 -29.77
C ASP A 271 -24.64 18.37 -29.00
N THR A 272 -24.24 18.62 -27.74
CA THR A 272 -24.86 19.69 -26.93
C THR A 272 -24.20 21.02 -27.30
N PRO A 273 -24.97 22.01 -27.79
CA PRO A 273 -24.43 23.32 -28.12
C PRO A 273 -23.92 24.04 -26.87
N VAL A 274 -22.95 24.91 -27.06
CA VAL A 274 -22.37 25.70 -25.95
C VAL A 274 -23.38 26.75 -25.49
N VAL A 275 -23.46 26.92 -24.18
CA VAL A 275 -24.39 27.85 -23.55
C VAL A 275 -23.83 29.26 -23.66
N ASP A 276 -24.47 30.13 -24.44
CA ASP A 276 -24.22 31.56 -24.35
C ASP A 276 -24.90 32.13 -23.10
N PHE A 277 -24.14 32.34 -22.02
CA PHE A 277 -24.64 32.89 -20.77
C PHE A 277 -25.09 34.35 -20.89
N THR A 278 -24.84 35.02 -22.02
CA THR A 278 -25.28 36.38 -22.30
C THR A 278 -26.57 36.45 -23.13
N ASP A 279 -27.00 35.34 -23.74
CA ASP A 279 -28.24 35.23 -24.52
C ASP A 279 -29.29 34.38 -23.77
N ASP A 280 -30.25 35.07 -23.15
CA ASP A 280 -31.37 34.45 -22.43
C ASP A 280 -32.66 34.31 -23.27
N GLU A 281 -32.63 34.73 -24.55
CA GLU A 281 -33.79 34.74 -25.43
C GLU A 281 -33.78 33.59 -26.45
N THR A 282 -32.61 33.11 -26.86
CA THR A 282 -32.47 32.05 -27.87
C THR A 282 -32.60 30.65 -27.24
N PRO A 283 -33.47 29.76 -27.76
CA PRO A 283 -33.52 28.38 -27.29
C PRO A 283 -32.23 27.62 -27.61
N LEU A 284 -31.74 26.79 -26.67
CA LEU A 284 -30.53 25.95 -26.86
C LEU A 284 -30.50 25.21 -28.21
N SER A 285 -31.65 24.73 -28.69
CA SER A 285 -31.75 24.01 -29.97
C SER A 285 -31.46 24.84 -31.23
N GLU A 286 -31.33 26.17 -31.10
CA GLU A 286 -31.03 27.08 -32.20
C GLU A 286 -29.56 27.52 -32.24
N PHE A 287 -28.77 27.15 -31.22
CA PHE A 287 -27.32 27.36 -31.22
C PHE A 287 -26.60 26.29 -32.06
N ASP A 288 -25.44 26.65 -32.58
CA ASP A 288 -24.59 25.73 -33.32
C ASP A 288 -23.96 24.71 -32.37
N SER A 289 -23.81 23.47 -32.84
CA SER A 289 -23.21 22.37 -32.09
C SER A 289 -21.86 21.94 -32.67
N ASP A 290 -21.27 22.75 -33.57
CA ASP A 290 -19.92 22.56 -34.06
C ASP A 290 -18.93 22.76 -32.89
N ARG A 291 -18.55 21.64 -32.28
CA ARG A 291 -17.63 21.56 -31.15
C ARG A 291 -16.34 20.89 -31.56
N ASP A 292 -15.23 21.43 -31.07
CA ASP A 292 -13.93 20.86 -31.33
C ASP A 292 -13.48 19.98 -30.16
N PHE A 293 -13.05 18.77 -30.49
CA PHE A 293 -12.62 17.78 -29.51
C PHE A 293 -11.24 17.25 -29.84
N HIS A 294 -10.37 17.24 -28.83
CA HIS A 294 -9.02 16.72 -28.91
C HIS A 294 -8.81 15.69 -27.80
N LEU A 295 -8.49 14.46 -28.15
CA LEU A 295 -8.07 13.43 -27.23
C LEU A 295 -6.54 13.32 -27.26
N VAL A 296 -5.89 13.74 -26.18
CA VAL A 296 -4.45 13.64 -25.97
C VAL A 296 -4.16 12.41 -25.09
N LEU A 297 -3.67 11.36 -25.73
CA LEU A 297 -3.23 10.13 -25.07
C LEU A 297 -1.73 10.20 -24.80
N ILE A 298 -1.29 9.81 -23.61
CA ILE A 298 0.10 9.97 -23.19
C ILE A 298 0.71 8.60 -22.92
N ASP A 299 1.84 8.32 -23.56
CA ASP A 299 2.69 7.17 -23.22
C ASP A 299 3.50 7.48 -21.95
N ASN A 300 4.47 8.40 -22.02
CA ASN A 300 5.32 8.82 -20.90
C ASN A 300 5.85 7.62 -20.08
N GLY A 301 6.37 6.59 -20.78
CA GLY A 301 6.92 5.37 -20.18
C GLY A 301 5.93 4.22 -19.94
N ARG A 302 4.63 4.38 -20.25
CA ARG A 302 3.60 3.33 -20.05
C ARG A 302 3.80 2.10 -20.94
N LEU A 303 4.22 2.27 -22.19
CA LEU A 303 4.52 1.17 -23.10
C LEU A 303 5.76 0.38 -22.63
N GLU A 304 6.76 1.05 -22.05
CA GLU A 304 7.89 0.37 -21.42
C GLU A 304 7.45 -0.38 -20.15
N MET A 305 6.63 0.25 -19.29
CA MET A 305 6.05 -0.43 -18.11
C MET A 305 5.20 -1.65 -18.50
N ARG A 306 4.46 -1.59 -19.61
CA ARG A 306 3.67 -2.71 -20.12
C ARG A 306 4.55 -3.92 -20.45
N ASP A 307 5.69 -3.67 -21.08
CA ASP A 307 6.62 -4.72 -21.48
C ASP A 307 7.44 -5.25 -20.29
N ASP A 308 7.55 -4.49 -19.20
CA ASP A 308 8.17 -4.91 -17.94
C ASP A 308 7.25 -5.84 -17.13
N GLU A 309 7.60 -7.14 -17.05
CA GLU A 309 6.87 -8.15 -16.29
C GLU A 309 6.69 -7.84 -14.80
N GLN A 310 7.56 -7.00 -14.21
CA GLN A 310 7.51 -6.67 -12.79
C GLN A 310 6.78 -5.35 -12.51
N LEU A 311 6.66 -4.46 -13.51
CA LEU A 311 5.98 -3.16 -13.36
C LEU A 311 4.62 -3.08 -14.07
N ARG A 312 4.30 -3.99 -15.01
CA ARG A 312 3.06 -3.94 -15.80
C ARG A 312 1.79 -3.83 -14.97
N GLU A 313 1.74 -4.44 -13.79
CA GLU A 313 0.54 -4.39 -12.93
C GLU A 313 0.22 -2.96 -12.45
N THR A 314 1.22 -2.08 -12.45
CA THR A 314 1.05 -0.65 -12.17
C THR A 314 -0.02 -0.03 -13.07
N LEU A 315 -0.09 -0.44 -14.35
CA LEU A 315 -1.02 0.04 -15.37
C LEU A 315 -2.47 -0.45 -15.16
N TYR A 316 -2.68 -1.42 -14.27
CA TYR A 316 -4.03 -1.87 -13.92
C TYR A 316 -4.75 -0.88 -12.99
N CYS A 317 -4.00 0.04 -12.36
CA CYS A 317 -4.51 0.94 -11.34
C CYS A 317 -5.63 1.85 -11.85
N ILE A 318 -6.78 1.77 -11.18
CA ILE A 318 -7.97 2.59 -11.47
C ILE A 318 -8.00 3.91 -10.67
N ARG A 319 -6.90 4.28 -10.00
CA ARG A 319 -6.75 5.53 -9.22
C ARG A 319 -7.75 5.73 -8.08
N CYS A 320 -8.15 4.66 -7.40
CA CYS A 320 -9.13 4.73 -6.31
C CYS A 320 -8.55 5.07 -4.93
N SER A 321 -7.23 5.11 -4.74
CA SER A 321 -6.57 5.30 -3.42
C SER A 321 -6.85 4.27 -2.32
N ALA A 322 -7.57 3.18 -2.57
CA ALA A 322 -7.88 2.18 -1.53
C ALA A 322 -6.62 1.64 -0.83
N CYS A 323 -5.52 1.49 -1.59
CA CYS A 323 -4.22 1.10 -1.06
C CYS A 323 -3.60 2.13 -0.10
N SER A 324 -3.70 3.41 -0.43
CA SER A 324 -3.16 4.52 0.38
C SER A 324 -3.99 4.70 1.64
N ASN A 325 -5.32 4.69 1.51
CA ASN A 325 -6.23 4.73 2.63
C ASN A 325 -5.96 3.58 3.60
N SER A 326 -5.70 2.36 3.12
CA SER A 326 -5.43 1.19 3.99
C SER A 326 -4.01 1.14 4.56
N CYS A 327 -3.09 2.01 4.14
CA CYS A 327 -1.70 1.95 4.58
C CYS A 327 -1.48 2.75 5.87
N ALA A 328 -1.08 2.10 6.96
CA ALA A 328 -0.90 2.76 8.25
C ALA A 328 0.16 3.90 8.20
N ASN A 329 1.25 3.72 7.46
CA ASN A 329 2.25 4.77 7.27
C ASN A 329 1.65 5.97 6.53
N PHE A 330 0.90 5.74 5.45
CA PHE A 330 0.22 6.80 4.71
C PHE A 330 -0.78 7.55 5.59
N GLN A 331 -1.52 6.84 6.46
CA GLN A 331 -2.44 7.45 7.41
C GLN A 331 -1.75 8.33 8.47
N SER A 332 -0.42 8.29 8.59
CA SER A 332 0.36 9.14 9.50
C SER A 332 1.07 10.28 8.77
N VAL A 333 1.62 10.04 7.57
CA VAL A 333 2.47 11.03 6.86
C VAL A 333 1.87 11.62 5.60
N GLY A 334 0.84 11.01 5.00
CA GLY A 334 0.22 11.47 3.76
C GLY A 334 1.09 11.33 2.51
N GLY A 335 0.60 11.89 1.40
CA GLY A 335 1.27 11.82 0.10
C GLY A 335 2.51 12.69 -0.02
N HIS A 336 2.61 13.80 0.72
CA HIS A 336 3.79 14.67 0.69
C HIS A 336 5.06 13.97 1.20
N ALA A 337 4.93 12.97 2.08
CA ALA A 337 6.07 12.12 2.46
C ALA A 337 6.09 10.79 1.71
N PHE A 338 4.92 10.22 1.42
CA PHE A 338 4.78 8.92 0.76
C PHE A 338 4.23 9.09 -0.65
N GLY A 339 5.04 9.60 -1.57
CA GLY A 339 4.68 9.84 -2.97
C GLY A 339 5.76 10.64 -3.69
N GLY A 340 5.65 10.71 -5.01
CA GLY A 340 6.33 11.71 -5.83
C GLY A 340 5.48 12.97 -5.95
N GLU A 341 5.76 13.79 -6.96
CA GLU A 341 5.06 15.05 -7.20
C GLU A 341 3.60 14.83 -7.58
N THR A 342 3.31 13.77 -8.35
CA THR A 342 1.97 13.46 -8.84
C THR A 342 1.33 12.29 -8.08
N TYR A 343 2.00 11.14 -8.01
CA TYR A 343 1.40 9.92 -7.46
C TYR A 343 1.79 9.73 -6.00
N SER A 344 0.84 9.22 -5.21
CA SER A 344 1.02 9.02 -3.77
C SER A 344 0.60 7.63 -3.26
N GLY A 345 1.17 7.25 -2.12
CA GLY A 345 1.08 5.94 -1.48
C GLY A 345 1.98 4.89 -2.12
N GLY A 346 1.84 3.63 -1.70
CA GLY A 346 2.70 2.55 -2.20
C GLY A 346 2.61 2.32 -3.72
N ILE A 347 1.47 2.62 -4.34
CA ILE A 347 1.32 2.50 -5.80
C ILE A 347 2.16 3.54 -6.56
N ALA A 348 2.48 4.68 -5.93
CA ALA A 348 3.31 5.72 -6.52
C ALA A 348 4.68 5.18 -6.92
N THR A 349 5.26 4.24 -6.16
CA THR A 349 6.56 3.69 -6.51
C THR A 349 6.59 3.12 -7.94
N GLY A 350 5.54 2.41 -8.36
CA GLY A 350 5.46 1.90 -9.73
C GLY A 350 5.33 3.02 -10.76
N TRP A 351 4.48 4.00 -10.49
CA TRP A 351 4.23 5.14 -11.38
C TRP A 351 5.45 6.05 -11.52
N GLU A 352 5.95 6.57 -10.42
CA GLU A 352 7.11 7.47 -10.39
C GLU A 352 8.35 6.78 -11.00
N SER A 353 8.55 5.48 -10.76
CA SER A 353 9.66 4.75 -11.39
C SER A 353 9.54 4.64 -12.91
N GLY A 354 8.31 4.51 -13.42
CA GLY A 354 8.05 4.33 -14.84
C GLY A 354 8.02 5.62 -15.64
N ILE A 355 7.64 6.74 -15.00
CA ILE A 355 7.45 8.03 -15.66
C ILE A 355 8.63 8.99 -15.40
N GLU A 356 9.09 9.12 -14.16
CA GLU A 356 10.17 10.05 -13.76
C GLU A 356 11.52 9.32 -13.57
N GLY A 357 11.47 8.02 -13.29
CA GLY A 357 12.64 7.19 -13.05
C GLY A 357 12.88 6.81 -11.59
N LEU A 358 13.91 5.99 -11.37
CA LEU A 358 14.18 5.37 -10.06
C LEU A 358 14.59 6.36 -8.97
N ASP A 359 15.18 7.50 -9.33
CA ASP A 359 15.64 8.52 -8.38
C ASP A 359 14.49 9.13 -7.58
N VAL A 360 13.34 9.38 -8.22
CA VAL A 360 12.13 9.90 -7.55
C VAL A 360 11.53 8.83 -6.63
N ALA A 361 11.43 7.59 -7.11
CA ALA A 361 10.92 6.49 -6.31
C ALA A 361 11.79 6.18 -5.07
N GLU A 362 13.12 6.37 -5.16
CA GLU A 362 14.04 6.21 -4.03
C GLU A 362 13.64 7.08 -2.82
N GLU A 363 13.02 8.23 -3.07
CA GLU A 363 12.77 9.21 -2.02
C GLU A 363 11.77 8.75 -0.96
N PHE A 364 10.86 7.85 -1.33
CA PHE A 364 9.76 7.44 -0.46
C PHE A 364 9.57 5.92 -0.41
N ASN A 365 10.18 5.15 -1.31
CA ASN A 365 9.97 3.70 -1.40
C ASN A 365 10.20 2.97 -0.08
N ASP A 366 11.18 3.37 0.74
CA ASP A 366 11.48 2.76 2.05
C ASP A 366 10.32 2.88 3.08
N LEU A 367 9.30 3.72 2.82
CA LEU A 367 8.06 3.77 3.62
C LEU A 367 7.14 2.56 3.40
N CYS A 368 7.32 1.80 2.31
CA CYS A 368 6.62 0.54 2.12
C CYS A 368 7.25 -0.57 2.97
N THR A 369 6.45 -1.17 3.85
CA THR A 369 6.88 -2.23 4.78
C THR A 369 6.57 -3.65 4.29
N GLY A 370 5.96 -3.80 3.12
CA GLY A 370 5.63 -5.12 2.55
C GLY A 370 4.54 -5.88 3.30
N CYS A 371 3.63 -5.19 4.02
CA CYS A 371 2.59 -5.82 4.85
C CYS A 371 1.37 -6.34 4.08
N THR A 372 1.31 -6.10 2.76
CA THR A 372 0.30 -6.62 1.81
C THR A 372 -1.17 -6.29 2.07
N ARG A 373 -1.47 -5.41 3.04
CA ARG A 373 -2.85 -4.93 3.27
C ARG A 373 -3.46 -4.25 2.05
N CYS A 374 -2.63 -3.55 1.27
CA CYS A 374 -3.04 -2.90 0.03
C CYS A 374 -3.48 -3.89 -1.07
N VAL A 375 -3.02 -5.15 -1.05
CA VAL A 375 -3.42 -6.17 -2.02
C VAL A 375 -4.89 -6.53 -1.81
N ASN A 376 -5.29 -6.85 -0.58
CA ASN A 376 -6.68 -7.16 -0.23
C ASN A 376 -7.62 -5.96 -0.46
N ALA A 377 -7.13 -4.74 -0.26
CA ALA A 377 -7.88 -3.52 -0.50
C ALA A 377 -7.99 -3.13 -1.99
N CYS A 378 -7.16 -3.70 -2.87
CA CYS A 378 -7.12 -3.30 -4.27
C CYS A 378 -8.31 -3.90 -5.05
N PRO A 379 -9.15 -3.08 -5.72
CA PRO A 379 -10.27 -3.58 -6.51
C PRO A 379 -9.83 -4.30 -7.80
N VAL A 380 -8.55 -4.19 -8.16
CA VAL A 380 -7.93 -4.85 -9.33
C VAL A 380 -6.72 -5.69 -8.91
N GLY A 381 -6.63 -6.08 -7.64
CA GLY A 381 -5.68 -7.09 -7.16
C GLY A 381 -4.20 -6.84 -7.45
N ILE A 382 -3.74 -5.58 -7.49
CA ILE A 382 -2.33 -5.25 -7.79
C ILE A 382 -1.44 -5.64 -6.61
N ASP A 383 -0.34 -6.34 -6.90
CA ASP A 383 0.70 -6.64 -5.92
C ASP A 383 1.66 -5.44 -5.73
N ILE A 384 1.13 -4.38 -5.12
CA ILE A 384 1.87 -3.16 -4.79
C ILE A 384 3.14 -3.44 -3.95
N PRO A 385 3.10 -4.32 -2.93
CA PRO A 385 4.29 -4.71 -2.17
C PRO A 385 5.39 -5.30 -3.06
N TRP A 386 5.07 -6.20 -3.99
CA TRP A 386 6.04 -6.76 -4.92
C TRP A 386 6.66 -5.70 -5.82
N ILE A 387 5.84 -4.81 -6.39
CA ILE A 387 6.32 -3.66 -7.18
C ILE A 387 7.32 -2.84 -6.37
N ASN A 388 7.00 -2.55 -5.10
CA ASN A 388 7.88 -1.80 -4.21
C ASN A 388 9.21 -2.52 -3.93
N THR A 389 9.16 -3.84 -3.72
CA THR A 389 10.35 -4.68 -3.50
C THR A 389 11.25 -4.70 -4.71
N VAL A 390 10.69 -4.86 -5.92
CA VAL A 390 11.48 -4.88 -7.17
C VAL A 390 12.10 -3.52 -7.47
N VAL A 391 11.35 -2.44 -7.31
CA VAL A 391 11.91 -1.09 -7.50
C VAL A 391 13.04 -0.84 -6.49
N ARG A 392 12.86 -1.27 -5.23
CA ARG A 392 13.91 -1.18 -4.21
C ARG A 392 15.17 -1.96 -4.60
N ASP A 393 15.00 -3.15 -5.17
CA ASP A 393 16.10 -3.97 -5.70
C ASP A 393 16.84 -3.28 -6.84
N ARG A 394 16.11 -2.67 -7.79
CA ARG A 394 16.70 -1.87 -8.88
C ARG A 394 17.51 -0.68 -8.34
N ILE A 395 16.94 0.09 -7.40
CA ILE A 395 17.61 1.22 -6.74
C ILE A 395 18.88 0.75 -6.00
N ASN A 396 18.83 -0.42 -5.34
CA ASN A 396 19.99 -0.95 -4.64
C ASN A 396 21.13 -1.33 -5.60
N ARG A 397 20.82 -1.85 -6.79
CA ARG A 397 21.80 -2.26 -7.80
C ARG A 397 22.44 -1.10 -8.56
N ASP A 398 21.73 0.02 -8.70
CA ASP A 398 22.23 1.19 -9.44
C ASP A 398 23.27 2.02 -8.66
N LYS A 399 23.50 1.68 -7.38
CA LYS A 399 24.44 2.40 -6.51
C LYS A 399 25.86 1.86 -6.61
N ASP A 400 26.84 2.77 -6.72
CA ASP A 400 28.25 2.44 -6.53
C ASP A 400 28.55 2.15 -5.04
N ALA A 401 29.10 0.99 -4.74
CA ALA A 401 29.45 0.58 -3.38
C ALA A 401 30.62 1.38 -2.80
N PRO A 402 30.50 2.00 -1.60
CA PRO A 402 31.66 2.56 -0.93
C PRO A 402 32.51 1.46 -0.26
N GLY A 403 33.60 1.05 -0.92
CA GLY A 403 34.88 0.64 -0.33
C GLY A 403 34.97 -0.72 0.40
N GLU A 404 35.78 -1.63 -0.16
CA GLU A 404 36.27 -2.93 0.34
C GLU A 404 37.07 -2.87 1.68
N TRP A 405 36.49 -2.36 2.78
CA TRP A 405 37.13 -2.41 4.11
C TRP A 405 36.29 -3.14 5.18
N LEU A 406 35.03 -3.47 4.90
CA LEU A 406 34.22 -4.27 5.82
C LEU A 406 34.48 -5.77 5.63
N VAL A 407 34.37 -6.49 6.75
CA VAL A 407 34.72 -7.90 6.91
C VAL A 407 34.02 -8.76 5.84
N ASP A 408 34.77 -9.59 5.12
CA ASP A 408 34.21 -10.68 4.29
C ASP A 408 33.13 -11.43 5.09
N GLY A 409 31.90 -11.50 4.57
CA GLY A 409 30.77 -12.22 5.19
C GLY A 409 29.60 -11.37 5.73
N LEU A 410 29.62 -10.04 5.58
CA LEU A 410 28.45 -9.18 5.83
C LEU A 410 27.67 -8.81 4.55
N THR A 411 28.18 -9.16 3.37
CA THR A 411 27.42 -9.26 2.12
C THR A 411 26.93 -10.70 1.96
N PRO A 412 25.66 -10.94 1.58
CA PRO A 412 25.30 -12.18 0.90
C PRO A 412 26.14 -12.32 -0.38
N ASP A 413 26.59 -13.53 -0.71
CA ASP A 413 27.49 -13.79 -1.84
C ASP A 413 26.82 -13.53 -3.22
N GLU A 414 25.51 -13.27 -3.24
CA GLU A 414 24.66 -13.26 -4.44
C GLU A 414 24.20 -11.87 -4.88
N GLU A 415 24.48 -10.83 -4.09
CA GLU A 415 24.12 -9.45 -4.45
C GLU A 415 25.31 -8.73 -5.08
N ASP A 416 25.04 -7.92 -6.11
CA ASP A 416 26.01 -6.94 -6.60
C ASP A 416 26.32 -5.93 -5.49
N ASP A 417 27.57 -5.45 -5.42
CA ASP A 417 28.12 -4.70 -4.28
C ASP A 417 27.36 -3.39 -3.89
N GLY A 418 26.39 -2.94 -4.67
CA GLY A 418 25.76 -1.61 -4.62
C GLY A 418 24.86 -1.29 -3.41
N ALA A 419 24.33 -2.29 -2.69
CA ALA A 419 23.39 -2.02 -1.59
C ALA A 419 24.06 -1.28 -0.40
N PRO A 420 23.40 -0.26 0.21
CA PRO A 420 23.91 0.43 1.40
C PRO A 420 24.18 -0.51 2.59
N LEU A 421 25.17 -0.15 3.43
CA LEU A 421 25.60 -0.96 4.59
C LEU A 421 24.46 -1.31 5.57
N GLN A 422 23.54 -0.37 5.80
CA GLN A 422 22.37 -0.60 6.65
C GLN A 422 21.48 -1.72 6.09
N LYS A 423 21.18 -1.67 4.78
CA LYS A 423 20.36 -2.69 4.10
C LYS A 423 21.05 -4.06 4.12
N ARG A 424 22.36 -4.11 3.87
CA ARG A 424 23.17 -5.34 3.98
C ARG A 424 23.13 -5.96 5.38
N PHE A 425 23.26 -5.14 6.43
CA PHE A 425 23.17 -5.61 7.81
C PHE A 425 21.81 -6.22 8.14
N PHE A 426 20.71 -5.53 7.82
CA PHE A 426 19.36 -6.02 8.09
C PHE A 426 18.98 -7.21 7.20
N GLY A 427 19.42 -7.23 5.94
CA GLY A 427 19.22 -8.35 5.02
C GLY A 427 19.95 -9.63 5.44
N ASN A 428 21.11 -9.52 6.09
CA ASN A 428 21.89 -10.66 6.59
C ASN A 428 21.71 -10.91 8.10
N PHE A 429 20.51 -10.65 8.64
CA PHE A 429 20.24 -10.82 10.06
C PHE A 429 20.43 -12.28 10.54
N GLU A 430 20.29 -13.28 9.66
CA GLU A 430 20.57 -14.69 9.97
C GLU A 430 21.98 -14.90 10.52
N THR A 431 22.99 -14.32 9.88
CA THR A 431 24.39 -14.42 10.32
C THR A 431 24.60 -13.73 11.67
N VAL A 432 23.97 -12.56 11.84
CA VAL A 432 24.01 -11.80 13.11
C VAL A 432 23.38 -12.62 14.24
N ALA A 433 22.22 -13.24 14.01
CA ALA A 433 21.53 -14.05 15.01
C ALA A 433 22.35 -15.28 15.43
N LYS A 434 22.93 -16.01 14.47
CA LYS A 434 23.79 -17.18 14.75
C LYS A 434 25.01 -16.81 15.60
N LEU A 435 25.72 -15.74 15.21
CA LEU A 435 26.89 -15.27 15.97
C LEU A 435 26.49 -14.70 17.34
N GLY A 436 25.37 -13.97 17.38
CA GLY A 436 24.77 -13.40 18.58
C GLY A 436 24.46 -14.48 19.63
N SER A 437 23.72 -15.52 19.25
CA SER A 437 23.43 -16.67 20.11
C SER A 437 24.67 -17.44 20.52
N ALA A 438 25.58 -17.75 19.58
CA ALA A 438 26.79 -18.53 19.89
C ALA A 438 27.71 -17.83 20.91
N THR A 439 27.67 -16.51 20.96
CA THR A 439 28.49 -15.68 21.87
C THR A 439 27.72 -15.15 23.08
N ALA A 440 26.43 -15.46 23.22
CA ALA A 440 25.62 -15.09 24.37
C ALA A 440 26.19 -15.68 25.69
N PRO A 441 26.16 -14.92 26.81
CA PRO A 441 25.53 -13.60 26.99
C PRO A 441 26.45 -12.39 26.66
N VAL A 442 27.66 -12.61 26.14
CA VAL A 442 28.63 -11.53 25.89
C VAL A 442 28.15 -10.60 24.78
N SER A 443 27.55 -11.17 23.72
CA SER A 443 26.89 -10.41 22.64
C SER A 443 25.84 -9.45 23.19
N ASN A 444 24.92 -9.93 24.04
CA ASN A 444 23.87 -9.12 24.64
C ASN A 444 24.44 -7.99 25.50
N TRP A 445 25.44 -8.28 26.34
CA TRP A 445 26.11 -7.27 27.14
C TRP A 445 26.80 -6.19 26.29
N LEU A 446 27.45 -6.60 25.19
CA LEU A 446 28.09 -5.66 24.26
C LEU A 446 27.05 -4.81 23.51
N ALA A 447 25.94 -5.41 23.06
CA ALA A 447 24.87 -4.71 22.34
C ALA A 447 24.21 -3.63 23.22
N ASP A 448 24.14 -3.85 24.53
CA ASP A 448 23.49 -2.94 25.47
C ASP A 448 24.37 -1.78 25.97
N THR A 449 25.66 -1.71 25.59
CA THR A 449 26.52 -0.61 26.05
C THR A 449 26.18 0.72 25.35
N GLY A 450 26.19 1.84 26.10
CA GLY A 450 25.93 3.16 25.50
C GLY A 450 26.90 3.59 24.39
N VAL A 451 28.10 3.00 24.35
CA VAL A 451 29.08 3.23 23.27
C VAL A 451 28.71 2.43 22.02
N SER A 452 28.29 1.16 22.17
CA SER A 452 27.87 0.36 21.01
C SER A 452 26.59 0.89 20.40
N ARG A 453 25.57 1.27 21.20
CA ARG A 453 24.34 1.92 20.70
C ARG A 453 24.65 3.16 19.86
N GLN A 454 25.56 4.02 20.33
CA GLN A 454 26.04 5.20 19.60
C GLN A 454 26.83 4.89 18.32
N VAL A 455 27.49 3.73 18.25
CA VAL A 455 28.17 3.29 17.02
C VAL A 455 27.15 2.72 16.05
N MET A 456 26.21 1.92 16.51
CA MET A 456 25.12 1.35 15.70
C MET A 456 24.22 2.43 15.11
N GLU A 457 23.89 3.49 15.86
CA GLU A 457 23.17 4.65 15.33
C GLU A 457 23.94 5.31 14.17
N ARG A 458 25.24 5.58 14.34
CA ARG A 458 26.03 6.29 13.32
C ARG A 458 26.39 5.45 12.10
N VAL A 459 26.52 4.13 12.26
CA VAL A 459 27.01 3.22 11.21
C VAL A 459 25.88 2.43 10.56
N LEU A 460 24.90 1.99 11.35
CA LEU A 460 23.78 1.15 10.91
C LEU A 460 22.45 1.90 10.96
N GLY A 461 22.41 3.16 11.42
CA GLY A 461 21.18 3.93 11.53
C GLY A 461 20.16 3.33 12.49
N ILE A 462 20.59 2.57 13.50
CA ILE A 462 19.69 1.98 14.51
C ILE A 462 19.40 3.02 15.60
N ASP A 463 18.12 3.33 15.83
CA ASP A 463 17.72 4.32 16.83
C ASP A 463 18.09 3.84 18.25
N PRO A 464 18.83 4.63 19.04
CA PRO A 464 19.29 4.22 20.37
C PRO A 464 18.16 4.03 21.40
N ARG A 465 16.95 4.51 21.11
CA ARG A 465 15.74 4.34 21.93
C ARG A 465 15.08 2.98 21.74
N ARG A 466 15.49 2.21 20.72
CA ARG A 466 15.02 0.84 20.54
C ARG A 466 15.83 -0.13 21.39
N ASP A 467 15.11 -1.07 21.99
CA ASP A 467 15.72 -2.21 22.62
C ASP A 467 16.06 -3.26 21.56
N LEU A 468 17.29 -3.76 21.63
CA LEU A 468 17.80 -4.76 20.71
C LEU A 468 17.35 -6.15 21.17
N PRO A 469 17.11 -7.08 20.22
CA PRO A 469 16.79 -8.45 20.55
C PRO A 469 17.85 -9.08 21.46
N THR A 470 17.41 -9.79 22.49
CA THR A 470 18.30 -10.50 23.42
C THR A 470 18.49 -11.94 22.93
N PHE A 471 19.71 -12.31 22.56
CA PHE A 471 20.00 -13.66 22.05
C PHE A 471 20.13 -14.70 23.17
N GLU A 472 19.56 -15.87 22.95
CA GLU A 472 19.70 -17.04 23.80
C GLU A 472 20.87 -17.92 23.34
N ARG A 473 21.59 -18.51 24.31
CA ARG A 473 22.74 -19.39 24.03
C ARG A 473 22.29 -20.80 23.61
N GLU A 474 21.24 -21.31 24.25
CA GLU A 474 20.60 -22.57 23.87
C GLU A 474 19.50 -22.24 22.86
N THR A 475 19.66 -22.66 21.61
CA THR A 475 18.66 -22.40 20.57
C THR A 475 17.47 -23.36 20.68
N LEU A 476 16.35 -23.06 20.02
CA LEU A 476 15.22 -23.99 19.95
C LEU A 476 15.63 -25.33 19.33
N VAL A 477 16.42 -25.28 18.25
CA VAL A 477 16.95 -26.47 17.59
C VAL A 477 17.83 -27.30 18.53
N ASP A 478 18.74 -26.67 19.28
CA ASP A 478 19.59 -27.37 20.26
C ASP A 478 18.75 -28.05 21.36
N TRP A 479 17.78 -27.31 21.89
CA TRP A 479 16.86 -27.83 22.90
C TRP A 479 16.03 -29.00 22.38
N ALA A 480 15.49 -28.89 21.17
CA ALA A 480 14.67 -29.94 20.54
C ALA A 480 15.49 -31.17 20.14
N ALA A 481 16.77 -31.03 19.80
CA ALA A 481 17.65 -32.16 19.52
C ALA A 481 18.04 -32.94 20.78
N ALA A 482 17.97 -32.31 21.96
CA ALA A 482 18.33 -32.92 23.25
C ALA A 482 17.16 -33.63 23.95
N ARG A 483 15.93 -33.51 23.45
CA ARG A 483 14.73 -34.15 24.01
C ARG A 483 14.34 -35.41 23.22
N ASP A 484 13.67 -36.32 23.90
CA ASP A 484 12.90 -37.38 23.24
C ASP A 484 11.47 -36.87 22.99
N SER A 485 10.85 -37.28 21.88
CA SER A 485 9.42 -37.05 21.62
C SER A 485 8.60 -37.75 22.70
N VAL A 486 7.58 -37.08 23.24
CA VAL A 486 6.69 -37.64 24.27
C VAL A 486 5.48 -38.37 23.71
N VAL A 487 5.37 -38.44 22.37
CA VAL A 487 4.24 -39.04 21.65
C VAL A 487 4.62 -40.42 21.12
N ASP A 488 4.06 -41.49 21.70
CA ASP A 488 4.38 -42.89 21.34
C ASP A 488 3.66 -43.39 20.07
N ASP A 489 2.44 -42.92 19.80
CA ASP A 489 1.60 -43.30 18.63
C ASP A 489 0.94 -42.04 18.04
N PRO A 490 1.65 -41.28 17.19
CA PRO A 490 1.21 -39.97 16.76
C PRO A 490 0.09 -40.02 15.72
N ASP A 491 -0.94 -39.20 15.92
CA ASP A 491 -2.05 -39.01 14.96
C ASP A 491 -1.63 -38.20 13.73
N ARG A 492 -0.63 -37.33 13.92
CA ARG A 492 -0.03 -36.45 12.92
C ARG A 492 1.46 -36.28 13.17
N ARG A 493 2.20 -35.87 12.14
CA ARG A 493 3.63 -35.58 12.24
C ARG A 493 3.87 -34.19 11.66
N ALA A 494 4.60 -33.36 12.38
CA ALA A 494 4.89 -32.01 11.94
C ALA A 494 6.38 -31.69 12.05
N VAL A 495 6.81 -30.75 11.23
CA VAL A 495 7.99 -29.93 11.42
C VAL A 495 7.53 -28.62 12.05
N LEU A 496 8.11 -28.24 13.18
CA LEU A 496 8.03 -26.84 13.62
C LEU A 496 9.18 -26.09 12.97
N TYR A 497 8.87 -25.16 12.08
CA TYR A 497 9.87 -24.34 11.40
C TYR A 497 10.52 -23.37 12.40
N PRO A 498 11.84 -23.45 12.66
CA PRO A 498 12.51 -22.63 13.64
C PRO A 498 12.94 -21.29 13.03
N ASP A 499 12.00 -20.36 12.86
CA ASP A 499 12.33 -19.02 12.39
C ASP A 499 13.41 -18.35 13.26
N LEU A 500 14.10 -17.34 12.70
CA LEU A 500 15.28 -16.73 13.32
C LEU A 500 15.01 -16.24 14.74
N TYR A 501 13.88 -15.57 14.95
CA TYR A 501 13.54 -15.00 16.25
C TYR A 501 13.12 -16.09 17.23
N THR A 502 12.30 -17.06 16.82
CA THR A 502 11.95 -18.21 17.68
C THR A 502 13.19 -18.99 18.07
N ASN A 503 14.11 -19.23 17.13
CA ASN A 503 15.25 -20.08 17.37
C ASN A 503 16.32 -19.42 18.25
N HIS A 504 16.54 -18.12 18.09
CA HIS A 504 17.67 -17.41 18.68
C HIS A 504 17.30 -16.39 19.77
N VAL A 505 16.05 -15.94 19.86
CA VAL A 505 15.63 -14.82 20.74
C VAL A 505 14.49 -15.25 21.67
N GLN A 506 13.39 -15.74 21.10
CA GLN A 506 12.16 -16.11 21.81
C GLN A 506 12.03 -17.63 21.93
N VAL A 507 13.05 -18.30 22.47
CA VAL A 507 13.12 -19.77 22.50
C VAL A 507 11.93 -20.39 23.26
N GLU A 508 11.42 -19.72 24.29
CA GLU A 508 10.28 -20.21 25.08
C GLU A 508 8.98 -20.30 24.27
N ARG A 509 8.72 -19.40 23.30
CA ARG A 509 7.54 -19.51 22.43
C ARG A 509 7.60 -20.76 21.55
N GLY A 510 8.79 -21.12 21.06
CA GLY A 510 9.01 -22.33 20.28
C GLY A 510 8.85 -23.60 21.13
N LYS A 511 9.37 -23.58 22.35
CA LYS A 511 9.18 -24.66 23.33
C LYS A 511 7.71 -24.85 23.67
N ALA A 512 6.96 -23.75 23.84
CA ALA A 512 5.51 -23.78 24.07
C ALA A 512 4.77 -24.40 22.89
N ALA A 513 5.07 -23.98 21.65
CA ALA A 513 4.48 -24.56 20.45
C ALA A 513 4.71 -26.08 20.34
N VAL A 514 5.94 -26.55 20.58
CA VAL A 514 6.23 -27.99 20.62
C VAL A 514 5.35 -28.71 21.65
N LYS A 515 5.27 -28.20 22.88
CA LYS A 515 4.47 -28.82 23.96
C LYS A 515 2.98 -28.87 23.63
N VAL A 516 2.44 -27.79 23.08
CA VAL A 516 1.03 -27.69 22.66
C VAL A 516 0.71 -28.71 21.58
N LEU A 517 1.55 -28.80 20.54
CA LEU A 517 1.35 -29.75 19.46
C LEU A 517 1.49 -31.21 19.95
N GLU A 518 2.47 -31.50 20.81
CA GLU A 518 2.66 -32.83 21.38
C GLU A 518 1.51 -33.23 22.32
N SER A 519 0.94 -32.30 23.09
CA SER A 519 -0.23 -32.61 23.94
C SER A 519 -1.48 -32.91 23.11
N LEU A 520 -1.56 -32.40 21.89
CA LEU A 520 -2.59 -32.73 20.90
C LEU A 520 -2.26 -33.97 20.05
N GLY A 521 -1.22 -34.75 20.40
CA GLY A 521 -0.89 -36.01 19.75
C GLY A 521 -0.06 -35.90 18.47
N VAL A 522 0.58 -34.75 18.23
CA VAL A 522 1.44 -34.52 17.05
C VAL A 522 2.90 -34.87 17.39
N ASP A 523 3.54 -35.72 16.59
CA ASP A 523 5.00 -35.93 16.67
C ASP A 523 5.74 -34.78 15.98
N VAL A 524 6.36 -33.91 16.79
CA VAL A 524 7.01 -32.69 16.32
C VAL A 524 8.52 -32.84 16.28
N VAL A 525 9.11 -32.56 15.11
CA VAL A 525 10.56 -32.38 14.95
C VAL A 525 10.88 -30.91 14.68
N VAL A 526 12.05 -30.45 15.14
CA VAL A 526 12.56 -29.10 14.88
C VAL A 526 13.92 -29.24 14.16
N PRO A 527 13.93 -29.35 12.82
CA PRO A 527 15.16 -29.51 12.06
C PRO A 527 15.93 -28.19 12.00
N SER A 528 17.24 -28.26 11.78
CA SER A 528 18.02 -27.05 11.46
C SER A 528 17.73 -26.63 10.02
N VAL A 529 16.98 -25.54 9.87
CA VAL A 529 16.57 -24.95 8.59
C VAL A 529 17.07 -23.50 8.52
N PRO A 530 17.46 -23.00 7.34
CA PRO A 530 17.77 -21.58 7.12
C PRO A 530 16.61 -20.62 7.40
N SER A 531 16.88 -19.32 7.37
CA SER A 531 15.83 -18.30 7.41
C SER A 531 15.00 -18.28 6.13
N SER A 532 13.79 -17.72 6.21
CA SER A 532 12.79 -17.74 5.12
C SER A 532 13.14 -16.82 3.95
N GLY A 533 14.12 -15.93 4.11
CA GLY A 533 14.37 -14.82 3.18
C GLY A 533 13.49 -13.59 3.44
N ARG A 534 12.65 -13.55 4.48
CA ARG A 534 11.80 -12.39 4.80
C ARG A 534 12.61 -11.11 5.03
N ALA A 535 13.71 -11.18 5.78
CA ALA A 535 14.57 -10.04 6.05
C ALA A 535 15.20 -9.44 4.78
N PRO A 536 15.90 -10.19 3.91
CA PRO A 536 16.43 -9.65 2.66
C PRO A 536 15.33 -9.17 1.71
N LEU A 537 14.20 -9.87 1.61
CA LEU A 537 13.07 -9.43 0.78
C LEU A 537 12.58 -8.04 1.20
N SER A 538 12.47 -7.80 2.52
CA SER A 538 12.07 -6.48 3.06
C SER A 538 13.07 -5.36 2.74
N GLN A 539 14.31 -5.68 2.37
CA GLN A 539 15.32 -4.68 1.98
C GLN A 539 15.40 -4.49 0.47
N GLY A 540 14.59 -5.21 -0.32
CA GLY A 540 14.71 -5.25 -1.77
C GLY A 540 15.96 -6.00 -2.22
N MET A 541 16.33 -7.09 -1.53
CA MET A 541 17.44 -7.96 -1.92
C MET A 541 16.82 -9.25 -2.47
N VAL A 542 16.29 -9.16 -3.70
CA VAL A 542 15.43 -10.21 -4.28
C VAL A 542 16.24 -11.49 -4.52
N SER A 543 17.47 -11.37 -5.01
CA SER A 543 18.33 -12.54 -5.28
C SER A 543 18.66 -13.30 -4.00
N THR A 544 19.03 -12.58 -2.93
CA THR A 544 19.26 -13.17 -1.60
C THR A 544 18.01 -13.82 -1.04
N ALA A 545 16.83 -13.22 -1.26
CA ALA A 545 15.57 -13.81 -0.81
C ALA A 545 15.25 -15.11 -1.56
N THR A 546 15.55 -15.18 -2.86
CA THR A 546 15.42 -16.38 -3.67
C THR A 546 16.31 -17.52 -3.17
N ASP A 547 17.60 -17.29 -2.90
CA ASP A 547 18.49 -18.34 -2.36
C ASP A 547 18.00 -18.90 -1.02
N HIS A 548 17.53 -18.02 -0.13
CA HIS A 548 16.92 -18.48 1.12
C HIS A 548 15.70 -19.35 0.87
N ALA A 549 14.82 -18.96 -0.08
CA ALA A 549 13.65 -19.76 -0.44
C ALA A 549 14.03 -21.14 -0.99
N GLU A 550 15.02 -21.21 -1.87
CA GLU A 550 15.53 -22.46 -2.43
C GLU A 550 16.15 -23.36 -1.35
N ARG A 551 16.96 -22.80 -0.44
CA ARG A 551 17.59 -23.56 0.64
C ARG A 551 16.61 -24.02 1.70
N VAL A 552 15.60 -23.22 2.03
CA VAL A 552 14.53 -23.62 2.97
C VAL A 552 13.73 -24.77 2.40
N THR A 553 13.34 -24.69 1.13
CA THR A 553 12.57 -25.75 0.47
C THR A 553 13.40 -27.03 0.31
N GLU A 554 14.69 -26.93 -0.05
CA GLU A 554 15.61 -28.08 -0.06
C GLU A 554 15.73 -28.74 1.32
N ALA A 555 15.83 -27.94 2.39
CA ALA A 555 15.93 -28.47 3.75
C ALA A 555 14.63 -29.10 4.27
N LEU A 556 13.46 -28.61 3.83
CA LEU A 556 12.15 -29.12 4.23
C LEU A 556 11.65 -30.28 3.34
N ASP A 557 12.14 -30.42 2.11
CA ASP A 557 11.73 -31.46 1.15
C ASP A 557 11.77 -32.90 1.73
N PRO A 558 12.80 -33.34 2.49
CA PRO A 558 12.78 -34.67 3.10
C PRO A 558 11.65 -34.86 4.12
N HIS A 559 11.19 -33.79 4.77
CA HIS A 559 10.10 -33.82 5.74
C HIS A 559 8.75 -33.86 5.04
N LEU A 560 8.55 -33.03 4.01
CA LEU A 560 7.35 -33.05 3.16
C LEU A 560 7.15 -34.44 2.52
N LYS A 561 8.21 -35.03 1.95
CA LYS A 561 8.20 -36.39 1.39
C LYS A 561 7.90 -37.48 2.43
N ALA A 562 8.17 -37.21 3.72
CA ALA A 562 7.83 -38.09 4.82
C ALA A 562 6.38 -37.90 5.33
N GLY A 563 5.60 -37.01 4.69
CA GLY A 563 4.24 -36.67 5.06
C GLY A 563 4.15 -35.87 6.36
N ARG A 564 5.15 -35.01 6.61
CA ARG A 564 5.11 -34.07 7.74
C ARG A 564 4.57 -32.71 7.27
N ASP A 565 3.61 -32.18 8.01
CA ASP A 565 3.13 -30.81 7.84
C ASP A 565 4.19 -29.82 8.36
N VAL A 566 4.27 -28.62 7.79
CA VAL A 566 5.17 -27.55 8.23
C VAL A 566 4.37 -26.53 9.03
N VAL A 567 4.65 -26.42 10.33
CA VAL A 567 3.99 -25.47 11.23
C VAL A 567 4.92 -24.28 11.45
N VAL A 568 4.39 -23.07 11.23
CA VAL A 568 5.13 -21.82 11.30
C VAL A 568 4.52 -20.92 12.38
N ILE A 569 5.35 -20.42 13.31
CA ILE A 569 4.88 -19.55 14.40
C ILE A 569 4.77 -18.10 13.92
N GLU A 570 5.81 -17.59 13.26
CA GLU A 570 5.87 -16.19 12.84
C GLU A 570 5.02 -15.96 11.57
N PRO A 571 3.95 -15.14 11.61
CA PRO A 571 3.04 -14.97 10.47
C PRO A 571 3.72 -14.36 9.23
N SER A 572 4.77 -13.56 9.44
CA SER A 572 5.56 -13.04 8.32
C SER A 572 6.37 -14.12 7.61
N ASP A 573 6.84 -15.17 8.29
CA ASP A 573 7.48 -16.30 7.63
C ASP A 573 6.46 -17.19 6.93
N HIS A 574 5.28 -17.41 7.53
CA HIS A 574 4.22 -18.17 6.89
C HIS A 574 3.73 -17.50 5.60
N ALA A 575 3.62 -16.17 5.57
CA ALA A 575 3.33 -15.41 4.36
C ALA A 575 4.40 -15.54 3.28
N MET A 576 5.68 -15.82 3.63
CA MET A 576 6.69 -16.15 2.61
C MET A 576 6.32 -17.44 1.90
N PHE A 577 5.99 -18.49 2.67
CA PHE A 577 5.74 -19.83 2.12
C PHE A 577 4.47 -19.91 1.30
N THR A 578 3.43 -19.15 1.66
CA THR A 578 2.10 -19.24 1.04
C THR A 578 1.82 -18.19 -0.02
N ARG A 579 2.66 -17.14 -0.12
CA ARG A 579 2.46 -16.05 -1.10
C ARG A 579 3.75 -15.61 -1.77
N GLU A 580 4.74 -15.12 -1.01
CA GLU A 580 5.90 -14.48 -1.63
C GLU A 580 6.76 -15.46 -2.45
N TYR A 581 6.83 -16.73 -2.03
CA TYR A 581 7.57 -17.77 -2.75
C TYR A 581 7.02 -18.06 -4.15
N GLU A 582 5.78 -17.67 -4.47
CA GLU A 582 5.24 -17.74 -5.84
C GLU A 582 6.09 -16.95 -6.83
N ARG A 583 6.66 -15.83 -6.39
CA ARG A 583 7.52 -14.96 -7.21
C ARG A 583 8.99 -15.35 -7.17
N LEU A 584 9.39 -16.22 -6.24
CA LEU A 584 10.79 -16.57 -5.99
C LEU A 584 11.17 -17.99 -6.46
N LEU A 585 10.20 -18.91 -6.52
CA LEU A 585 10.42 -20.33 -6.80
C LEU A 585 9.67 -20.79 -8.07
N ASP A 586 10.01 -21.98 -8.54
CA ASP A 586 9.19 -22.63 -9.57
C ASP A 586 7.82 -23.05 -9.01
N GLU A 587 6.81 -23.07 -9.89
CA GLU A 587 5.40 -23.36 -9.55
C GLU A 587 5.24 -24.66 -8.74
N SER A 588 6.00 -25.71 -9.07
CA SER A 588 5.83 -27.02 -8.42
C SER A 588 6.38 -27.04 -7.00
N THR A 589 7.54 -26.40 -6.78
CA THR A 589 8.14 -26.26 -5.46
C THR A 589 7.30 -25.34 -4.58
N PHE A 590 6.84 -24.20 -5.11
CA PHE A 590 5.95 -23.28 -4.41
C PHE A 590 4.64 -23.98 -4.00
N ALA A 591 3.96 -24.65 -4.94
CA ALA A 591 2.70 -25.32 -4.66
C ALA A 591 2.83 -26.40 -3.56
N ASP A 592 3.94 -27.15 -3.54
CA ASP A 592 4.17 -28.18 -2.53
C ASP A 592 4.40 -27.57 -1.14
N ILE A 593 5.27 -26.57 -1.00
CA ILE A 593 5.51 -25.94 0.32
C ILE A 593 4.28 -25.17 0.81
N ALA A 594 3.60 -24.41 -0.06
CA ALA A 594 2.42 -23.63 0.31
C ALA A 594 1.28 -24.51 0.79
N ALA A 595 1.01 -25.64 0.11
CA ALA A 595 -0.10 -26.52 0.45
C ALA A 595 0.10 -27.32 1.74
N ASN A 596 1.35 -27.47 2.20
CA ASN A 596 1.71 -28.25 3.39
C ASN A 596 2.22 -27.37 4.55
N SER A 597 2.12 -26.05 4.42
CA SER A 597 2.53 -25.10 5.46
C SER A 597 1.30 -24.47 6.13
N TYR A 598 1.34 -24.36 7.45
CA TYR A 598 0.25 -23.84 8.27
C TYR A 598 0.79 -22.86 9.30
N GLU A 599 0.02 -21.80 9.59
CA GLU A 599 0.27 -20.97 10.77
C GLU A 599 -0.07 -21.76 12.05
N VAL A 600 0.62 -21.50 13.15
CA VAL A 600 0.51 -22.35 14.36
C VAL A 600 -0.90 -22.43 14.93
N PHE A 601 -1.68 -21.35 14.94
CA PHE A 601 -3.06 -21.36 15.40
C PHE A 601 -4.04 -21.91 14.37
N GLU A 602 -3.81 -21.72 13.07
CA GLU A 602 -4.54 -22.44 12.01
C GLU A 602 -4.42 -23.96 12.21
N TYR A 603 -3.19 -24.44 12.44
CA TYR A 603 -2.93 -25.86 12.64
C TYR A 603 -3.56 -26.41 13.93
N VAL A 604 -3.41 -25.68 15.05
CA VAL A 604 -4.05 -26.06 16.33
C VAL A 604 -5.57 -26.06 16.22
N PHE A 605 -6.16 -25.03 15.59
CA PHE A 605 -7.60 -24.98 15.31
C PHE A 605 -8.03 -26.20 14.51
N GLY A 606 -7.30 -26.55 13.43
CA GLY A 606 -7.58 -27.72 12.62
C GLY A 606 -7.55 -29.02 13.43
N LEU A 607 -6.62 -29.19 14.37
CA LEU A 607 -6.57 -30.37 15.23
C LEU A 607 -7.80 -30.46 16.15
N LEU A 608 -8.18 -29.35 16.79
CA LEU A 608 -9.35 -29.29 17.69
C LEU A 608 -10.65 -29.56 16.94
N ASP A 609 -10.84 -28.93 15.77
CA ASP A 609 -12.02 -29.14 14.92
C ASP A 609 -12.12 -30.60 14.43
N ASN A 610 -10.98 -31.27 14.24
CA ASN A 610 -10.91 -32.69 13.91
C ASN A 610 -10.96 -33.63 15.13
N GLY A 611 -11.28 -33.11 16.31
CA GLY A 611 -11.60 -33.91 17.51
C GLY A 611 -10.45 -34.12 18.49
N ALA A 612 -9.35 -33.39 18.36
CA ALA A 612 -8.32 -33.36 19.41
C ALA A 612 -8.90 -32.74 20.70
N PRO A 613 -8.57 -33.28 21.88
CA PRO A 613 -9.12 -32.83 23.15
C PRO A 613 -8.60 -31.46 23.57
N VAL A 614 -9.48 -30.45 23.67
CA VAL A 614 -9.11 -29.11 24.18
C VAL A 614 -8.56 -29.14 25.60
N ASP A 615 -8.98 -30.11 26.43
CA ASP A 615 -8.49 -30.32 27.80
C ASP A 615 -7.07 -30.93 27.86
N ALA A 616 -6.46 -31.24 26.71
CA ALA A 616 -5.03 -31.50 26.62
C ALA A 616 -4.18 -30.21 26.56
N LEU A 617 -4.81 -29.05 26.39
CA LEU A 617 -4.17 -27.73 26.47
C LEU A 617 -4.34 -27.14 27.87
N SER A 618 -3.55 -26.10 28.18
CA SER A 618 -3.80 -25.27 29.34
C SER A 618 -5.13 -24.51 29.16
N THR A 619 -6.12 -24.84 29.98
CA THR A 619 -7.44 -24.20 29.99
C THR A 619 -7.62 -23.35 31.25
N VAL A 620 -8.33 -22.23 31.11
CA VAL A 620 -8.64 -21.30 32.20
C VAL A 620 -10.16 -21.07 32.30
N GLU A 621 -10.63 -20.51 33.42
CA GLU A 621 -12.04 -20.11 33.58
C GLU A 621 -12.15 -18.58 33.51
N GLY A 622 -12.39 -18.05 32.31
CA GLY A 622 -12.72 -16.63 32.08
C GLY A 622 -11.55 -15.67 32.34
N ALA A 623 -10.31 -16.07 32.04
CA ALA A 623 -9.18 -15.16 32.14
C ALA A 623 -9.25 -14.13 31.00
N GLU A 624 -9.29 -12.85 31.36
CA GLU A 624 -9.34 -11.75 30.39
C GLU A 624 -7.97 -11.49 29.78
N ILE A 625 -7.89 -11.38 28.46
CA ILE A 625 -6.69 -11.02 27.71
C ILE A 625 -7.01 -9.98 26.63
N ALA A 626 -6.00 -9.18 26.26
CA ALA A 626 -6.03 -8.30 25.10
C ALA A 626 -5.16 -8.89 24.00
N TYR A 627 -5.71 -9.05 22.80
CA TYR A 627 -5.05 -9.72 21.69
C TYR A 627 -4.84 -8.75 20.51
N HIS A 628 -3.61 -8.70 19.99
CA HIS A 628 -3.30 -8.01 18.75
C HIS A 628 -2.74 -8.98 17.71
N SER A 629 -3.51 -9.22 16.66
CA SER A 629 -3.09 -10.06 15.53
C SER A 629 -2.01 -9.37 14.70
N HIS A 630 -1.08 -10.16 14.18
CA HIS A 630 -0.06 -9.65 13.26
C HIS A 630 -0.69 -9.22 11.92
N CYS A 631 -0.15 -8.18 11.27
CA CYS A 631 -0.70 -7.66 10.02
C CYS A 631 -0.75 -8.73 8.90
N GLN A 632 0.33 -9.53 8.74
CA GLN A 632 0.36 -10.64 7.77
C GLN A 632 -0.69 -11.72 8.09
N GLN A 633 -0.90 -12.02 9.37
CA GLN A 633 -1.93 -12.97 9.81
C GLN A 633 -3.33 -12.51 9.38
N ARG A 634 -3.62 -11.21 9.50
CA ARG A 634 -4.89 -10.63 9.02
C ARG A 634 -5.02 -10.70 7.51
N THR A 635 -3.96 -10.36 6.77
CA THR A 635 -4.03 -10.39 5.30
C THR A 635 -4.23 -11.79 4.73
N LEU A 636 -3.80 -12.82 5.47
CA LEU A 636 -4.03 -14.23 5.13
C LEU A 636 -5.37 -14.76 5.66
N GLY A 637 -6.14 -13.97 6.40
CA GLY A 637 -7.43 -14.40 6.98
C GLY A 637 -7.31 -15.34 8.18
N LEU A 638 -6.17 -15.35 8.86
CA LEU A 638 -5.84 -16.35 9.90
C LEU A 638 -6.11 -15.87 11.34
N GLU A 639 -6.55 -14.63 11.54
CA GLU A 639 -6.82 -14.07 12.89
C GLU A 639 -7.91 -14.85 13.64
N ALA A 640 -8.96 -15.26 12.92
CA ALA A 640 -10.12 -15.93 13.53
C ALA A 640 -9.74 -17.24 14.21
N HIS A 641 -8.78 -17.98 13.66
CA HIS A 641 -8.30 -19.23 14.27
C HIS A 641 -7.69 -18.99 15.65
N THR A 642 -6.88 -17.95 15.83
CA THR A 642 -6.31 -17.61 17.13
C THR A 642 -7.38 -17.25 18.14
N VAL A 643 -8.36 -16.41 17.75
CA VAL A 643 -9.45 -16.00 18.65
C VAL A 643 -10.26 -17.22 19.09
N THR A 644 -10.69 -18.07 18.15
CA THR A 644 -11.51 -19.24 18.46
C THR A 644 -10.78 -20.23 19.37
N VAL A 645 -9.50 -20.53 19.11
CA VAL A 645 -8.73 -21.45 19.97
C VAL A 645 -8.59 -20.90 21.39
N LEU A 646 -8.35 -19.59 21.55
CA LEU A 646 -8.25 -18.96 22.86
C LEU A 646 -9.60 -19.00 23.61
N GLU A 647 -10.70 -18.70 22.93
CA GLU A 647 -12.05 -18.77 23.51
C GLU A 647 -12.42 -20.21 23.92
N ASP A 648 -12.09 -21.21 23.10
CA ASP A 648 -12.31 -22.63 23.42
C ASP A 648 -11.49 -23.09 24.64
N CYS A 649 -10.31 -22.50 24.86
CA CYS A 649 -9.50 -22.72 26.06
C CYS A 649 -9.98 -21.92 27.29
N GLY A 650 -11.06 -21.14 27.15
CA GLY A 650 -11.76 -20.44 28.23
C GLY A 650 -11.27 -19.01 28.51
N TYR A 651 -10.54 -18.39 27.58
CA TYR A 651 -10.14 -16.98 27.67
C TYR A 651 -11.29 -16.05 27.24
N ASP A 652 -11.37 -14.87 27.87
CA ASP A 652 -12.16 -13.73 27.39
C ASP A 652 -11.22 -12.82 26.58
N VAL A 653 -11.39 -12.82 25.25
CA VAL A 653 -10.47 -12.16 24.32
C VAL A 653 -11.00 -10.80 23.88
N ALA A 654 -10.29 -9.74 24.23
CA ALA A 654 -10.48 -8.42 23.63
C ALA A 654 -9.51 -8.25 22.44
N THR A 655 -10.00 -8.47 21.22
CA THR A 655 -9.20 -8.33 20.00
C THR A 655 -9.12 -6.87 19.57
N SER A 656 -7.90 -6.39 19.35
CA SER A 656 -7.62 -5.07 18.78
C SER A 656 -8.19 -4.95 17.36
N ASP A 657 -8.74 -3.81 16.99
CA ASP A 657 -9.10 -3.51 15.59
C ASP A 657 -7.97 -2.78 14.83
N VAL A 658 -6.91 -2.38 15.54
CA VAL A 658 -5.74 -1.72 14.95
C VAL A 658 -4.94 -2.72 14.12
N GLU A 659 -4.72 -2.35 12.87
CA GLU A 659 -4.23 -3.25 11.81
C GLU A 659 -2.70 -3.38 11.78
N CYS A 660 -1.99 -2.38 12.30
CA CYS A 660 -0.52 -2.31 12.29
C CYS A 660 0.00 -1.84 13.65
N CYS A 661 0.99 -2.55 14.19
CA CYS A 661 1.67 -2.13 15.42
C CYS A 661 2.63 -0.94 15.20
N GLY A 662 3.09 -0.73 13.96
CA GLY A 662 4.03 0.32 13.57
C GLY A 662 5.50 -0.10 13.46
N MET A 663 5.90 -1.29 13.94
CA MET A 663 7.31 -1.72 13.92
C MET A 663 7.77 -2.25 12.56
N ALA A 664 7.04 -3.20 11.98
CA ALA A 664 7.33 -3.84 10.69
C ALA A 664 8.81 -4.22 10.46
N GLY A 665 9.32 -5.15 11.27
CA GLY A 665 10.70 -5.64 11.15
C GLY A 665 11.74 -4.54 11.40
N SER A 666 12.69 -4.39 10.49
CA SER A 666 13.76 -3.39 10.62
C SER A 666 13.28 -1.94 10.52
N PHE A 667 12.09 -1.68 9.98
CA PHE A 667 11.59 -0.32 9.72
C PHE A 667 11.59 0.52 10.99
N GLY A 668 10.97 0.03 12.07
CA GLY A 668 10.90 0.72 13.36
C GLY A 668 12.24 0.83 14.09
N TYR A 669 13.25 0.07 13.68
CA TYR A 669 14.62 0.19 14.20
C TYR A 669 15.41 1.34 13.58
N LYS A 670 15.06 1.78 12.37
CA LYS A 670 15.79 2.86 11.69
C LYS A 670 15.51 4.21 12.36
N SER A 671 16.55 4.98 12.65
CA SER A 671 16.44 6.33 13.22
C SER A 671 15.57 7.25 12.37
N ASP A 672 15.56 7.05 11.05
CA ASP A 672 14.78 7.85 10.11
C ASP A 672 13.27 7.67 10.31
N TYR A 673 12.84 6.48 10.74
CA TYR A 673 11.43 6.10 10.84
C TYR A 673 10.96 5.82 12.27
N TYR A 674 11.80 6.01 13.29
CA TYR A 674 11.43 5.72 14.68
C TYR A 674 10.17 6.48 15.10
N GLU A 675 10.09 7.80 14.85
CA GLU A 675 8.93 8.60 15.26
C GLU A 675 7.66 8.17 14.52
N LEU A 676 7.77 7.89 13.22
CA LEU A 676 6.66 7.37 12.42
C LEU A 676 6.19 6.00 12.94
N SER A 677 7.13 5.12 13.27
CA SER A 677 6.83 3.82 13.87
C SER A 677 6.08 3.94 15.20
N MET A 678 6.44 4.94 16.02
CA MET A 678 5.75 5.22 17.28
C MET A 678 4.37 5.86 17.06
N ASP A 679 4.24 6.80 16.13
CA ASP A 679 2.98 7.46 15.78
C ASP A 679 1.95 6.44 15.25
N VAL A 680 2.36 5.55 14.34
CA VAL A 680 1.51 4.44 13.88
C VAL A 680 1.08 3.55 15.05
N GLY A 681 2.00 3.27 15.98
CA GLY A 681 1.75 2.46 17.18
C GLY A 681 0.87 3.15 18.24
N ASP A 682 0.72 4.47 18.21
CA ASP A 682 -0.03 5.21 19.23
C ASP A 682 -1.52 4.87 19.22
N ARG A 683 -2.05 4.44 18.08
CA ARG A 683 -3.44 3.95 17.97
C ARG A 683 -3.64 2.64 18.72
N LEU A 684 -2.70 1.71 18.56
CA LEU A 684 -2.69 0.46 19.32
C LEU A 684 -2.51 0.73 20.82
N ARG A 685 -1.60 1.66 21.17
CA ARG A 685 -1.42 2.12 22.55
C ARG A 685 -2.72 2.69 23.14
N ALA A 686 -3.45 3.51 22.38
CA ALA A 686 -4.70 4.11 22.83
C ALA A 686 -5.73 3.02 23.14
N GLN A 687 -5.96 2.09 22.21
CA GLN A 687 -6.92 0.99 22.39
C GLN A 687 -6.54 0.06 23.55
N LEU A 688 -5.27 -0.30 23.68
CA LEU A 688 -4.79 -1.15 24.78
C LEU A 688 -4.82 -0.44 26.15
N ARG A 689 -5.04 0.88 26.19
CA ARG A 689 -5.20 1.68 27.42
C ARG A 689 -6.66 2.06 27.70
N GLU A 690 -7.62 1.60 26.89
CA GLU A 690 -9.04 1.85 27.14
C GLU A 690 -9.52 1.17 28.44
N ASP A 691 -10.52 1.79 29.08
CA ASP A 691 -11.16 1.23 30.27
C ASP A 691 -11.76 -0.15 29.96
N GLY A 692 -11.36 -1.16 30.72
CA GLY A 692 -11.76 -2.56 30.51
C GLY A 692 -10.75 -3.41 29.74
N VAL A 693 -9.80 -2.78 29.02
CA VAL A 693 -8.69 -3.46 28.33
C VAL A 693 -7.36 -3.25 29.06
N GLN A 694 -7.16 -2.06 29.65
CA GLN A 694 -5.87 -1.63 30.22
C GLN A 694 -5.26 -2.53 31.30
N ASP A 695 -6.03 -3.40 31.94
CA ASP A 695 -5.54 -4.31 32.99
C ASP A 695 -5.37 -5.75 32.48
N ARG A 696 -5.83 -6.04 31.25
CA ARG A 696 -5.71 -7.35 30.63
C ARG A 696 -4.24 -7.61 30.23
N PRO A 697 -3.68 -8.82 30.47
CA PRO A 697 -2.43 -9.23 29.86
C PRO A 697 -2.52 -9.14 28.34
N VAL A 698 -1.46 -8.62 27.71
CA VAL A 698 -1.43 -8.40 26.26
C VAL A 698 -0.69 -9.56 25.59
N VAL A 699 -1.31 -10.11 24.54
CA VAL A 699 -0.71 -11.12 23.67
C VAL A 699 -0.72 -10.67 22.22
N ALA A 700 0.31 -11.08 21.46
CA ALA A 700 0.41 -10.77 20.03
C ALA A 700 1.11 -11.89 19.25
N SER A 701 0.71 -12.08 18.00
CA SER A 701 1.12 -13.24 17.18
C SER A 701 2.48 -13.11 16.49
N GLY A 702 3.17 -11.98 16.59
CA GLY A 702 4.41 -11.77 15.83
C GLY A 702 5.47 -11.01 16.61
N THR A 703 6.73 -11.31 16.29
CA THR A 703 7.90 -10.77 16.98
C THR A 703 7.91 -9.25 17.04
N SER A 704 7.76 -8.59 15.89
CA SER A 704 7.78 -7.14 15.81
C SER A 704 6.61 -6.50 16.57
N CYS A 705 5.46 -7.16 16.63
CA CYS A 705 4.32 -6.68 17.42
C CYS A 705 4.63 -6.76 18.92
N LEU A 706 5.25 -7.86 19.39
CA LEU A 706 5.64 -8.02 20.79
C LEU A 706 6.62 -6.92 21.22
N GLU A 707 7.68 -6.70 20.44
CA GLU A 707 8.69 -5.66 20.72
C GLU A 707 8.08 -4.25 20.73
N GLN A 708 7.17 -3.99 19.79
CA GLN A 708 6.50 -2.69 19.69
C GLN A 708 5.55 -2.43 20.84
N ILE A 709 4.75 -3.42 21.23
CA ILE A 709 3.81 -3.30 22.34
C ILE A 709 4.59 -3.09 23.66
N ASP A 710 5.71 -3.79 23.84
CA ASP A 710 6.58 -3.57 25.01
C ASP A 710 7.11 -2.14 25.03
N ALA A 711 7.61 -1.62 23.91
CA ALA A 711 8.04 -0.22 23.79
C ALA A 711 6.90 0.80 23.99
N LEU A 712 5.67 0.46 23.57
CA LEU A 712 4.51 1.34 23.67
C LEU A 712 3.95 1.41 25.09
N LEU A 713 3.95 0.30 25.82
CA LEU A 713 3.26 0.14 27.11
C LEU A 713 4.19 -0.05 28.31
N GLU A 714 5.48 -0.31 28.09
CA GLU A 714 6.44 -0.75 29.12
C GLU A 714 5.93 -1.99 29.87
N ARG A 715 5.33 -2.92 29.12
CA ARG A 715 4.74 -4.17 29.61
C ARG A 715 5.12 -5.29 28.66
N GLN A 716 5.71 -6.35 29.19
CA GLN A 716 6.15 -7.50 28.40
C GLN A 716 4.94 -8.29 27.89
N PRO A 717 4.62 -8.23 26.58
CA PRO A 717 3.61 -9.08 25.99
C PRO A 717 4.17 -10.49 25.77
N SER A 718 3.30 -11.47 25.57
CA SER A 718 3.69 -12.86 25.25
C SER A 718 3.01 -13.36 23.99
N HIS A 719 3.55 -14.41 23.38
CA HIS A 719 2.88 -15.03 22.25
C HIS A 719 1.66 -15.84 22.73
N PRO A 720 0.50 -15.80 22.04
CA PRO A 720 -0.70 -16.52 22.49
C PRO A 720 -0.47 -18.04 22.65
N ILE A 721 0.47 -18.64 21.91
CA ILE A 721 0.81 -20.07 22.07
C ILE A 721 1.37 -20.42 23.46
N GLU A 722 2.01 -19.47 24.13
CA GLU A 722 2.59 -19.67 25.46
C GLU A 722 1.50 -19.82 26.53
N LEU A 723 0.30 -19.29 26.28
CA LEU A 723 -0.85 -19.43 27.17
C LEU A 723 -1.39 -20.87 27.19
N LEU A 724 -1.20 -21.62 26.10
CA LEU A 724 -1.76 -22.95 25.90
C LEU A 724 -0.84 -24.08 26.36
N ALA A 725 0.44 -23.79 26.60
CA ALA A 725 1.42 -24.79 27.02
C ALA A 725 1.20 -25.18 28.50
N ALA A 726 0.90 -26.47 28.73
CA ALA A 726 0.68 -27.06 30.07
C ALA A 726 1.96 -27.35 30.86
#